data_AF-A0A368FIV8-F1
#
_entry.id   AF-A0A368FIV8-F1
#
_cell.length_a   1.000
_cell.length_b   1.000
_cell.length_c   1.000
_cell.angle_alpha   90.00
_cell.angle_beta   90.00
_cell.angle_gamma   90.00
#
_symmetry.space_group_name_H-M   'P 1'
#
loop_
_entity.id
_entity.type
_entity.pdbx_description
1 polymer ?
#
loop_
_entity_poly.entity_id
_entity_poly.type
_entity_poly.pdbx_seq_one_letter_code
_entity_poly.pdbx_strand_id
1 'polypeptide(L)'
;MWTARHALGRVALHSTRRLAAAAPRPLSIAHVVTSRHLCVTPARFCAAAAPERHEFQAETKNLMDIVAKSLYSDNTGIGMDRRELLECLGTIAKSGSKEFIEKNKDNAEAVIGQFGVGFYSAFMVADSVVVTTRKVGEPEDKGLKWTWNGDNSYEVSEEKGLPTGTRIVIHLKAGDSAEYSKAERVKEVIDKYSYFVAAPILLNGERVNSLNAIWTLQPKDVTKEMHETFFKQLAKQQKKSEAFQRPCYTIHYKTDTPVSLRSVLYIPQHRFSMLEYAAQAHNRECGLSLYARRVLIKPNAKELLPNYLHFVMGVVDSEDIPLNLSREMLQNNPVLRKLRKILTDKVLSFLQNEMKKDSEKYEDFYKQYSIFLKEGIVTQVDHSEKEEIAKLMLFESSNLKAGVLTNLTEYCKRMQEDQKEIYYMFSPSRQLAESSPYYELVRSQNKEVLFLYEPADEVVFLALHQFNMKPLVGVEKWAESAASKGEDKDKAEGKQFRDVDKKELLDWIKTTLGSVKVFDIAGNHRPSEHPVMLTIKHEMGAARHLLRTGEIKDMEHLVFLQPCLHVNLTHPLIKSLYTMKRTDPKTAELLIAQIYDNALITSGLLKDTSGMMQNLIDVYTDMPPVTRAYTTACVLTTLAVIYDNALITSGLLKDTSGMMQNLIDVYTDMPPVTRAYTTACVLTTLAVQLDFITPFHLYFNWELIVKRYQFWRLLTSFCFFGSFGFSFMFNMIFTYRYCMMLEEGSFRGRRADFVYMFLLGGGLMILCGIFVQMVFLGQAFTIMLVYIWSRRNPHIQMNFFGVLSFTAPYLPWVLLLFSLLLGNNAIVDFMGIACGHFYFFLEDVFPYQQHGMRLLVTPGWLKWLCDERQAEPVPEEERPGGFGWGVDEE
;
A
#
# COMPACT_ATOMS: atom_id res chain seq x y z
N MET A 1 24.88 41.39 -24.58
CA MET A 1 24.00 42.16 -23.68
C MET A 1 23.98 41.43 -22.34
N TRP A 2 24.50 41.89 -21.20
CA TRP A 2 25.19 43.12 -20.77
C TRP A 2 25.96 42.68 -19.47
N THR A 3 27.24 42.33 -19.63
CA THR A 3 28.45 42.98 -19.04
C THR A 3 28.71 42.83 -17.53
N ALA A 4 29.85 42.21 -17.24
CA ALA A 4 30.62 42.35 -16.00
C ALA A 4 31.58 43.57 -16.07
N ARG A 5 31.79 44.27 -14.93
CA ARG A 5 33.10 44.70 -14.35
C ARG A 5 33.05 46.02 -13.54
N HIS A 6 33.96 46.06 -12.55
CA HIS A 6 34.49 47.16 -11.71
C HIS A 6 33.64 47.59 -10.50
N ALA A 7 34.02 47.46 -9.21
CA ALA A 7 35.28 47.55 -8.43
C ALA A 7 35.50 48.91 -7.73
N LEU A 8 35.63 48.81 -6.39
CA LEU A 8 36.30 49.68 -5.39
C LEU A 8 35.57 50.89 -4.78
N GLY A 9 35.44 50.86 -3.44
CA GLY A 9 35.12 51.99 -2.56
C GLY A 9 35.07 51.55 -1.09
N ARG A 10 36.08 51.94 -0.30
CA ARG A 10 36.35 51.54 1.09
C ARG A 10 35.85 52.64 2.07
N VAL A 11 35.49 52.23 3.29
CA VAL A 11 35.56 52.97 4.60
C VAL A 11 34.22 53.24 5.31
N ALA A 12 34.04 52.44 6.38
CA ALA A 12 33.54 52.69 7.74
C ALA A 12 32.38 53.67 8.02
N LEU A 13 31.37 53.14 8.74
CA LEU A 13 30.89 53.71 10.01
C LEU A 13 30.13 52.64 10.82
N HIS A 14 30.37 52.66 12.13
CA HIS A 14 29.81 51.77 13.15
C HIS A 14 28.28 51.68 13.14
N SER A 15 27.74 50.47 13.29
CA SER A 15 26.58 50.22 14.17
C SER A 15 26.44 48.71 14.49
N THR A 16 26.65 48.39 15.78
CA THR A 16 25.88 47.42 16.57
C THR A 16 25.20 46.26 15.83
N ARG A 17 25.93 45.15 15.63
CA ARG A 17 25.29 43.86 15.32
C ARG A 17 24.66 43.27 16.58
N ARG A 18 23.33 43.42 16.67
CA ARG A 18 22.47 42.53 17.47
C ARG A 18 22.69 41.09 17.00
N LEU A 19 23.14 40.23 17.91
CA LEU A 19 22.99 38.78 17.80
C LEU A 19 21.49 38.47 17.77
N ALA A 20 20.96 38.13 16.61
CA ALA A 20 19.63 37.55 16.51
C ALA A 20 19.67 36.17 17.20
N ALA A 21 18.85 36.00 18.24
CA ALA A 21 18.69 34.78 19.00
C ALA A 21 18.20 33.65 18.08
N ALA A 22 19.09 32.69 17.80
CA ALA A 22 18.71 31.40 17.25
C ALA A 22 18.43 30.45 18.43
N ALA A 23 17.30 29.72 18.36
CA ALA A 23 16.89 28.76 19.39
C ALA A 23 18.01 27.74 19.75
N PRO A 24 18.15 27.34 21.03
CA PRO A 24 19.25 26.49 21.49
C PRO A 24 19.13 25.06 20.94
N ARG A 25 20.20 24.57 20.27
CA ARG A 25 20.24 23.25 19.62
C ARG A 25 20.60 22.13 20.62
N PRO A 26 19.99 20.93 20.53
CA PRO A 26 20.20 19.80 21.45
C PRO A 26 21.60 19.15 21.41
N LEU A 27 22.51 19.61 20.53
CA LEU A 27 23.88 19.09 20.43
C LEU A 27 24.77 19.46 21.62
N SER A 28 24.46 20.57 22.33
CA SER A 28 25.29 21.07 23.44
C SER A 28 25.40 20.08 24.59
N ILE A 29 24.31 19.41 24.94
CA ILE A 29 24.27 18.41 26.03
C ILE A 29 24.91 17.11 25.59
N ALA A 30 24.69 16.67 24.35
CA ALA A 30 25.32 15.48 23.79
C ALA A 30 26.85 15.57 23.84
N HIS A 31 27.43 16.75 23.53
CA HIS A 31 28.87 16.99 23.61
C HIS A 31 29.43 16.89 25.05
N VAL A 32 28.69 17.38 26.05
CA VAL A 32 29.09 17.28 27.47
C VAL A 32 29.06 15.82 27.93
N VAL A 33 28.03 15.05 27.55
CA VAL A 33 27.93 13.61 27.83
C VAL A 33 29.11 12.85 27.20
N THR A 34 29.47 13.12 25.94
CA THR A 34 30.65 12.50 25.30
C THR A 34 31.99 12.94 25.89
N SER A 35 32.10 14.14 26.48
CA SER A 35 33.36 14.62 27.08
C SER A 35 33.75 13.81 28.34
N ARG A 36 32.79 13.21 29.06
CA ARG A 36 33.06 12.29 30.18
C ARG A 36 33.66 10.96 29.71
N HIS A 37 33.35 10.53 28.48
CA HIS A 37 33.84 9.27 27.89
C HIS A 37 35.36 9.23 27.66
N LEU A 38 36.00 10.40 27.64
CA LEU A 38 37.45 10.53 27.55
C LEU A 38 38.20 10.07 28.81
N CYS A 39 37.50 9.97 29.95
CA CYS A 39 38.10 9.67 31.26
C CYS A 39 37.86 8.24 31.76
N VAL A 40 37.31 7.33 30.93
CA VAL A 40 36.94 5.96 31.34
C VAL A 40 37.67 4.91 30.50
N THR A 41 39.00 4.83 30.65
CA THR A 41 39.86 3.64 30.43
C THR A 41 41.31 3.99 30.80
N PRO A 42 42.08 3.21 31.59
CA PRO A 42 41.81 1.94 32.28
C PRO A 42 41.81 2.06 33.82
N ALA A 43 40.83 1.46 34.50
CA ALA A 43 40.95 1.07 35.91
C ALA A 43 40.03 -0.12 36.20
N ARG A 44 40.63 -1.29 36.46
CA ARG A 44 39.99 -2.47 37.07
C ARG A 44 40.96 -2.97 38.13
N PHE A 45 40.56 -2.96 39.40
CA PHE A 45 40.79 -3.97 40.45
C PHE A 45 40.49 -3.41 41.85
N CYS A 46 39.98 -4.29 42.72
CA CYS A 46 39.77 -4.22 44.18
C CYS A 46 38.41 -3.73 44.72
N ALA A 47 37.98 -4.43 45.78
CA ALA A 47 36.61 -4.63 46.26
C ALA A 47 36.48 -4.39 47.78
N ALA A 48 35.21 -4.26 48.23
CA ALA A 48 34.60 -4.81 49.46
C ALA A 48 34.00 -3.84 50.53
N ALA A 49 32.71 -4.14 50.86
CA ALA A 49 31.95 -4.11 52.14
C ALA A 49 31.30 -2.81 52.73
N ALA A 50 30.04 -2.98 53.17
CA ALA A 50 28.99 -2.05 53.67
C ALA A 50 29.00 -1.88 55.24
N PRO A 51 28.05 -1.24 56.01
CA PRO A 51 26.59 -1.01 55.77
C PRO A 51 25.92 0.34 56.24
N GLU A 52 24.72 0.57 55.67
CA GLU A 52 23.49 1.34 56.01
C GLU A 52 23.40 2.47 57.07
N ARG A 53 22.68 3.56 56.69
CA ARG A 53 21.55 4.13 57.47
C ARG A 53 20.56 4.89 56.56
N HIS A 54 19.28 4.58 56.71
CA HIS A 54 18.13 5.26 56.09
C HIS A 54 17.76 6.52 56.88
N GLU A 55 17.51 7.64 56.19
CA GLU A 55 16.58 8.67 56.68
C GLU A 55 16.08 9.52 55.49
N PHE A 56 14.76 9.57 55.33
CA PHE A 56 14.05 10.38 54.36
C PHE A 56 13.48 11.60 55.07
N GLN A 57 13.83 12.81 54.62
CA GLN A 57 13.05 14.01 54.88
C GLN A 57 12.98 14.84 53.60
N ALA A 58 11.78 14.94 53.04
CA ALA A 58 11.46 15.88 51.99
C ALA A 58 11.32 17.27 52.61
N GLU A 59 12.29 18.16 52.34
CA GLU A 59 12.09 19.60 52.46
C GLU A 59 12.15 20.24 51.07
N THR A 60 11.01 20.81 50.70
CA THR A 60 10.80 21.58 49.48
C THR A 60 11.64 22.87 49.55
N LYS A 61 12.86 22.84 49.03
CA LYS A 61 13.61 24.04 48.64
C LYS A 61 14.61 23.71 47.53
N ASN A 62 14.50 24.47 46.45
CA ASN A 62 15.42 24.62 45.32
C ASN A 62 15.20 23.70 44.11
N LEU A 63 14.53 24.30 43.12
CA LEU A 63 14.30 23.87 41.74
C LEU A 63 15.59 23.81 40.87
N MET A 64 16.77 23.59 41.45
CA MET A 64 18.05 23.55 40.71
C MET A 64 18.91 22.31 40.98
N ASP A 65 18.48 21.38 41.83
CA ASP A 65 19.29 20.19 42.17
C ASP A 65 18.96 18.95 41.30
N ILE A 66 17.88 19.02 40.50
CA ILE A 66 17.29 17.87 39.79
C ILE A 66 18.01 17.56 38.47
N VAL A 67 18.75 18.51 37.88
CA VAL A 67 19.53 18.26 36.64
C VAL A 67 20.94 17.76 36.95
N ALA A 68 21.49 18.14 38.10
CA ALA A 68 22.84 17.78 38.53
C ALA A 68 22.92 16.38 39.15
N LYS A 69 21.89 15.95 39.91
CA LYS A 69 21.81 14.58 40.45
C LYS A 69 21.34 13.54 39.42
N SER A 70 20.65 13.97 38.36
CA SER A 70 20.03 13.04 37.42
C SER A 70 21.00 12.51 36.38
N LEU A 71 21.94 13.32 35.87
CA LEU A 71 22.84 12.94 34.77
C LEU A 71 24.18 12.33 35.19
N TYR A 72 24.50 12.31 36.49
CA TYR A 72 25.82 11.93 36.98
C TYR A 72 25.71 10.95 38.13
N SER A 73 25.99 9.67 37.86
CA SER A 73 26.41 8.76 38.91
C SER A 73 27.70 9.30 39.53
N ASP A 74 27.73 9.37 40.86
CA ASP A 74 28.94 9.65 41.60
C ASP A 74 30.06 8.67 41.15
N ASN A 75 31.21 9.25 40.80
CA ASN A 75 32.55 8.65 40.81
C ASN A 75 32.86 7.48 39.86
N THR A 76 33.40 7.78 38.66
CA THR A 76 34.04 6.74 37.80
C THR A 76 35.07 7.26 36.78
N GLY A 77 35.47 8.54 36.81
CA GLY A 77 36.47 9.09 35.88
C GLY A 77 37.85 9.27 36.52
N ILE A 78 38.91 9.40 35.71
CA ILE A 78 40.29 9.65 36.19
C ILE A 78 40.43 10.97 36.97
N GLY A 79 39.58 11.97 36.68
CA GLY A 79 39.67 13.31 37.25
C GLY A 79 40.82 14.12 36.64
N MET A 80 40.98 15.38 37.06
CA MET A 80 42.02 16.29 36.57
C MET A 80 42.83 16.86 37.74
N ASP A 81 44.14 16.99 37.55
CA ASP A 81 44.97 17.82 38.43
C ASP A 81 44.90 19.31 38.03
N ARG A 82 45.49 20.19 38.84
CA ARG A 82 45.43 21.65 38.63
C ARG A 82 45.99 22.06 37.27
N ARG A 83 47.06 21.39 36.81
CA ARG A 83 47.69 21.67 35.53
C ARG A 83 46.76 21.22 34.40
N GLU A 84 46.25 19.99 34.45
CA GLU A 84 45.32 19.44 33.45
C GLU A 84 44.03 20.25 33.35
N LEU A 85 43.49 20.71 34.47
CA LEU A 85 42.31 21.58 34.52
C LEU A 85 42.57 22.90 33.79
N LEU A 86 43.69 23.59 34.07
CA LEU A 86 44.04 24.86 33.42
C LEU A 86 44.36 24.67 31.92
N GLU A 87 45.02 23.57 31.57
CA GLU A 87 45.41 23.30 30.18
C GLU A 87 44.25 22.80 29.33
N CYS A 88 43.34 21.98 29.86
CA CYS A 88 42.26 21.35 29.09
C CYS A 88 40.93 22.14 29.15
N LEU A 89 40.59 22.75 30.29
CA LEU A 89 39.36 23.56 30.45
C LEU A 89 39.63 25.05 30.36
N GLY A 90 40.85 25.49 30.71
CA GLY A 90 41.24 26.90 30.67
C GLY A 90 41.73 27.38 29.30
N THR A 91 41.98 26.48 28.34
CA THR A 91 42.51 26.82 27.01
C THR A 91 41.59 26.30 25.90
N ILE A 92 41.04 27.21 25.10
CA ILE A 92 40.18 26.84 23.96
C ILE A 92 41.02 26.11 22.91
N ALA A 93 40.47 25.02 22.37
CA ALA A 93 41.07 24.18 21.34
C ALA A 93 42.29 23.36 21.78
N LYS A 94 42.47 23.12 23.10
CA LYS A 94 43.44 22.19 23.65
C LYS A 94 42.72 20.96 24.22
N SER A 95 43.20 19.76 23.90
CA SER A 95 42.57 18.49 24.30
C SER A 95 43.61 17.50 24.80
N GLY A 96 43.55 17.14 26.09
CA GLY A 96 44.39 16.09 26.67
C GLY A 96 44.18 14.72 26.00
N SER A 97 43.01 14.49 25.40
CA SER A 97 42.68 13.28 24.65
C SER A 97 43.48 13.13 23.38
N LYS A 98 43.78 14.25 22.71
CA LYS A 98 44.64 14.25 21.52
C LYS A 98 46.07 13.86 21.91
N GLU A 99 46.59 14.43 23.00
CA GLU A 99 47.92 14.05 23.53
C GLU A 99 47.96 12.59 23.99
N PHE A 100 46.86 12.07 24.55
CA PHE A 100 46.75 10.67 24.94
C PHE A 100 46.79 9.72 23.72
N ILE A 101 46.08 10.06 22.64
CA ILE A 101 46.10 9.31 21.37
C ILE A 101 47.51 9.31 20.75
N GLU A 102 48.20 10.45 20.76
CA GLU A 102 49.55 10.58 20.22
C GLU A 102 50.56 9.71 21.01
N LYS A 103 50.38 9.61 22.33
CA LYS A 103 51.23 8.80 23.23
C LYS A 103 50.86 7.32 23.26
N ASN A 104 49.61 6.95 22.98
CA ASN A 104 49.09 5.57 23.07
C ASN A 104 48.37 5.16 21.77
N LYS A 105 49.15 4.97 20.69
CA LYS A 105 48.62 4.63 19.36
C LYS A 105 47.80 3.33 19.33
N ASP A 106 48.14 2.35 20.16
CA ASP A 106 47.49 1.03 20.18
C ASP A 106 46.10 1.03 20.85
N ASN A 107 45.76 2.06 21.64
CA ASN A 107 44.48 2.20 22.35
C ASN A 107 43.65 3.41 21.87
N ALA A 108 43.99 3.98 20.71
CA ALA A 108 43.41 5.22 20.19
C ALA A 108 41.96 5.08 19.65
N GLU A 109 41.51 3.84 19.39
CA GLU A 109 40.23 3.55 18.72
C GLU A 109 39.00 3.93 19.56
N ALA A 110 39.09 3.82 20.90
CA ALA A 110 37.97 4.08 21.81
C ALA A 110 37.82 5.57 22.19
N VAL A 111 38.79 6.42 21.85
CA VAL A 111 38.85 7.82 22.31
C VAL A 111 38.02 8.73 21.39
N ILE A 112 37.05 9.45 21.97
CA ILE A 112 36.11 10.34 21.27
C ILE A 112 36.44 11.81 21.58
N GLY A 113 36.62 12.65 20.56
CA GLY A 113 36.81 14.10 20.70
C GLY A 113 38.29 14.53 20.76
N GLN A 114 38.75 15.20 19.70
CA GLN A 114 40.16 15.60 19.52
C GLN A 114 40.37 17.13 19.46
N PHE A 115 39.28 17.89 19.52
CA PHE A 115 39.28 19.31 19.15
C PHE A 115 39.41 20.28 20.32
N GLY A 116 39.15 19.84 21.56
CA GLY A 116 39.32 20.70 22.74
C GLY A 116 38.31 21.85 22.83
N VAL A 117 37.14 21.70 22.21
CA VAL A 117 36.07 22.72 22.22
C VAL A 117 34.72 22.21 22.74
N GLY A 118 34.58 20.90 22.94
CA GLY A 118 33.31 20.27 23.30
C GLY A 118 32.75 20.71 24.66
N PHE A 119 33.61 20.99 25.64
CA PHE A 119 33.18 21.48 26.96
C PHE A 119 32.44 22.82 26.86
N TYR A 120 32.92 23.74 26.04
CA TYR A 120 32.37 25.09 25.92
C TYR A 120 30.98 25.14 25.27
N SER A 121 30.49 24.03 24.68
CA SER A 121 29.10 23.99 24.22
C SER A 121 28.09 24.07 25.38
N ALA A 122 28.51 23.81 26.61
CA ALA A 122 27.70 24.04 27.82
C ALA A 122 27.29 25.52 27.95
N PHE A 123 28.15 26.47 27.56
CA PHE A 123 27.91 27.91 27.68
C PHE A 123 26.75 28.40 26.79
N MET A 124 26.40 27.63 25.76
CA MET A 124 25.25 27.94 24.91
C MET A 124 23.94 27.91 25.70
N VAL A 125 23.83 26.97 26.64
CA VAL A 125 22.60 26.66 27.40
C VAL A 125 22.67 27.08 28.86
N ALA A 126 23.81 27.59 29.33
CA ALA A 126 24.08 27.86 30.74
C ALA A 126 24.39 29.34 31.04
N ASP A 127 23.87 29.87 32.14
CA ASP A 127 24.28 31.15 32.74
C ASP A 127 25.58 30.99 33.55
N SER A 128 25.77 29.84 34.19
CA SER A 128 27.02 29.50 34.88
C SER A 128 27.31 28.00 34.86
N VAL A 129 28.59 27.64 34.98
CA VAL A 129 29.07 26.26 34.97
C VAL A 129 30.07 26.08 36.10
N VAL A 130 29.86 25.07 36.94
CA VAL A 130 30.75 24.70 38.03
C VAL A 130 31.29 23.29 37.78
N VAL A 131 32.60 23.13 37.74
CA VAL A 131 33.27 21.83 37.60
C VAL A 131 34.03 21.53 38.88
N THR A 132 33.74 20.41 39.50
CA THR A 132 34.46 19.91 40.69
C THR A 132 35.19 18.63 40.32
N THR A 133 36.47 18.51 40.65
CA THR A 133 37.29 17.36 40.23
C THR A 133 38.35 16.98 41.25
N ARG A 134 38.61 15.67 41.37
CA ARG A 134 39.75 15.10 42.10
C ARG A 134 40.36 13.99 41.27
N LYS A 135 41.67 14.07 41.02
CA LYS A 135 42.40 13.05 40.25
C LYS A 135 42.58 11.76 41.06
N VAL A 136 42.51 10.61 40.38
CA VAL A 136 42.82 9.30 40.96
C VAL A 136 44.25 9.33 41.53
N GLY A 137 44.41 8.90 42.79
CA GLY A 137 45.70 8.85 43.47
C GLY A 137 46.08 10.12 44.21
N GLU A 138 45.32 11.21 44.06
CA GLU A 138 45.52 12.42 44.87
C GLU A 138 44.75 12.35 46.21
N PRO A 139 45.29 12.92 47.30
CA PRO A 139 44.63 12.95 48.61
C PRO A 139 43.31 13.73 48.61
N GLU A 140 42.45 13.48 49.61
CA GLU A 140 41.08 14.04 49.66
C GLU A 140 41.01 15.56 49.82
N ASP A 141 42.10 16.20 50.24
CA ASP A 141 42.22 17.64 50.42
C ASP A 141 42.66 18.37 49.14
N LYS A 142 43.03 17.65 48.07
CA LYS A 142 43.46 18.22 46.78
C LYS A 142 42.36 18.27 45.71
N GLY A 143 41.10 18.30 46.11
CA GLY A 143 40.01 18.56 45.18
C GLY A 143 40.06 19.98 44.63
N LEU A 144 39.59 20.16 43.40
CA LEU A 144 39.56 21.44 42.70
C LEU A 144 38.15 21.80 42.27
N LYS A 145 37.82 23.09 42.39
CA LYS A 145 36.59 23.70 41.91
C LYS A 145 36.90 24.76 40.88
N TRP A 146 36.37 24.59 39.68
CA TRP A 146 36.42 25.55 38.58
C TRP A 146 35.02 26.15 38.41
N THR A 147 34.92 27.48 38.32
CA THR A 147 33.64 28.19 38.21
C THR A 147 33.68 29.20 37.08
N TRP A 148 32.64 29.22 36.26
CA TRP A 148 32.40 30.23 35.23
C TRP A 148 30.99 30.81 35.40
N ASN A 149 30.89 32.14 35.44
CA ASN A 149 29.65 32.87 35.75
C ASN A 149 29.08 33.66 34.56
N GLY A 150 29.38 33.27 33.32
CA GLY A 150 28.91 33.99 32.13
C GLY A 150 29.95 34.96 31.52
N ASP A 151 31.02 35.25 32.26
CA ASP A 151 32.03 36.25 31.89
C ASP A 151 33.18 35.69 31.02
N ASN A 152 34.08 36.56 30.59
CA ASN A 152 35.28 36.18 29.80
C ASN A 152 36.40 35.52 30.66
N SER A 153 36.12 35.20 31.92
CA SER A 153 37.10 34.63 32.86
C SER A 153 36.47 33.53 33.71
N TYR A 154 37.31 32.72 34.36
CA TYR A 154 36.91 31.65 35.28
C TYR A 154 37.74 31.71 36.56
N GLU A 155 37.21 31.11 37.62
CA GLU A 155 37.87 31.02 38.92
C GLU A 155 38.22 29.57 39.25
N VAL A 156 39.36 29.34 39.91
CA VAL A 156 39.79 28.02 40.39
C VAL A 156 40.15 28.09 41.86
N SER A 157 39.45 27.30 42.68
CA SER A 157 39.70 27.16 44.12
C SER A 157 39.89 25.70 44.52
N GLU A 158 40.44 25.48 45.71
CA GLU A 158 40.56 24.14 46.31
C GLU A 158 39.28 23.79 47.07
N GLU A 159 38.86 22.54 46.98
CA GLU A 159 37.66 22.02 47.63
C GLU A 159 37.94 20.65 48.23
N LYS A 160 37.75 20.52 49.54
CA LYS A 160 38.09 19.31 50.31
C LYS A 160 36.94 18.31 50.29
N GLY A 161 37.28 17.02 50.43
CA GLY A 161 36.29 15.95 50.53
C GLY A 161 35.57 15.66 49.22
N LEU A 162 36.10 16.14 48.09
CA LEU A 162 35.59 15.77 46.77
C LEU A 162 35.94 14.30 46.48
N PRO A 163 35.01 13.51 45.94
CA PRO A 163 35.32 12.16 45.55
C PRO A 163 36.08 12.11 44.21
N THR A 164 36.68 10.96 43.89
CA THR A 164 37.49 10.78 42.68
C THR A 164 36.64 10.92 41.41
N GLY A 165 37.14 11.72 40.46
CA GLY A 165 36.51 11.95 39.16
C GLY A 165 36.20 13.42 38.92
N THR A 166 35.16 13.69 38.13
CA THR A 166 34.74 15.05 37.75
C THR A 166 33.22 15.14 37.77
N ARG A 167 32.69 16.18 38.40
CA ARG A 167 31.27 16.54 38.45
C ARG A 167 31.07 17.92 37.84
N ILE A 168 30.13 18.03 36.91
CA ILE A 168 29.81 19.27 36.18
C ILE A 168 28.37 19.68 36.54
N VAL A 169 28.22 20.87 37.09
CA VAL A 169 26.93 21.49 37.39
C VAL A 169 26.71 22.61 36.38
N ILE A 170 25.58 22.56 35.68
CA ILE A 170 25.20 23.51 34.64
C ILE A 170 23.98 24.28 35.13
N HIS A 171 24.14 25.57 35.38
CA HIS A 171 23.01 26.44 35.70
C HIS A 171 22.39 26.93 34.40
N LEU A 172 21.26 26.31 34.03
CA LEU A 172 20.60 26.54 32.74
C LEU A 172 20.02 27.96 32.63
N LYS A 173 20.08 28.52 31.43
CA LYS A 173 19.40 29.77 31.09
C LYS A 173 17.88 29.63 31.18
N ALA A 174 17.19 30.72 31.48
CA ALA A 174 15.73 30.78 31.36
C ALA A 174 15.25 30.58 29.91
N GLY A 175 13.96 30.29 29.73
CA GLY A 175 13.35 30.05 28.41
C GLY A 175 13.58 28.61 27.90
N ASP A 176 13.85 28.46 26.60
CA ASP A 176 13.99 27.15 25.92
C ASP A 176 15.04 26.22 26.57
N SER A 177 16.07 26.79 27.21
CA SER A 177 17.10 25.98 27.87
C SER A 177 16.60 25.29 29.15
N ALA A 178 15.52 25.81 29.77
CA ALA A 178 14.92 25.21 30.96
C ALA A 178 14.28 23.85 30.67
N GLU A 179 13.91 23.55 29.41
CA GLU A 179 13.37 22.23 29.03
C GLU A 179 14.35 21.09 29.31
N TYR A 180 15.66 21.36 29.25
CA TYR A 180 16.70 20.37 29.54
C TYR A 180 16.82 20.04 31.03
N SER A 181 16.00 20.65 31.89
CA SER A 181 15.83 20.21 33.28
C SER A 181 14.86 19.05 33.43
N LYS A 182 14.02 18.79 32.42
CA LYS A 182 13.02 17.72 32.45
C LYS A 182 13.66 16.39 32.06
N ALA A 183 13.45 15.36 32.89
CA ALA A 183 14.02 14.03 32.67
C ALA A 183 13.64 13.43 31.30
N GLU A 184 12.39 13.59 30.86
CA GLU A 184 11.93 13.11 29.55
C GLU A 184 12.74 13.71 28.40
N ARG A 185 12.98 15.03 28.45
CA ARG A 185 13.73 15.73 27.41
C ARG A 185 15.19 15.29 27.37
N VAL A 186 15.80 15.09 28.53
CA VAL A 186 17.16 14.57 28.65
C VAL A 186 17.24 13.14 28.11
N LYS A 187 16.26 12.29 28.44
CA LYS A 187 16.15 10.92 27.93
C LYS A 187 16.07 10.90 26.40
N GLU A 188 15.25 11.74 25.78
CA GLU A 188 15.17 11.86 24.31
C GLU A 188 16.53 12.20 23.67
N VAL A 189 17.29 13.09 24.29
CA VAL A 189 18.63 13.49 23.79
C VAL A 189 19.63 12.33 23.94
N ILE A 190 19.61 11.63 25.07
CA ILE A 190 20.45 10.44 25.30
C ILE A 190 20.09 9.35 24.30
N ASP A 191 18.81 9.02 24.16
CA ASP A 191 18.32 8.00 23.22
C ASP A 191 18.70 8.31 21.77
N LYS A 192 18.78 9.60 21.43
CA LYS A 192 19.13 10.01 20.07
C LYS A 192 20.64 9.97 19.77
N TYR A 193 21.48 10.49 20.68
CA TYR A 193 22.89 10.72 20.36
C TYR A 193 23.87 9.82 21.12
N SER A 194 23.47 9.35 22.30
CA SER A 194 24.36 8.68 23.27
C SER A 194 23.91 7.28 23.64
N TYR A 195 22.92 6.72 22.96
CA TYR A 195 22.32 5.43 23.32
C TYR A 195 23.30 4.25 23.28
N PHE A 196 24.28 4.27 22.38
CA PHE A 196 25.24 3.17 22.17
C PHE A 196 26.62 3.45 22.78
N VAL A 197 26.69 4.47 23.63
CA VAL A 197 27.87 4.81 24.41
C VAL A 197 28.19 3.66 25.36
N ALA A 198 29.47 3.25 25.41
CA ALA A 198 29.89 2.00 26.05
C ALA A 198 29.74 1.97 27.59
N ALA A 199 29.72 3.12 28.26
CA ALA A 199 29.55 3.19 29.71
C ALA A 199 28.07 3.34 30.08
N PRO A 200 27.65 2.81 31.25
CA PRO A 200 26.29 2.98 31.72
C PRO A 200 25.99 4.47 32.01
N ILE A 201 24.91 4.96 31.42
CA ILE A 201 24.34 6.28 31.67
C ILE A 201 23.15 6.06 32.59
N LEU A 202 23.21 6.68 33.77
CA LEU A 202 22.11 6.72 34.73
C LEU A 202 21.39 8.06 34.58
N LEU A 203 20.06 8.03 34.51
CA LEU A 203 19.17 9.18 34.59
C LEU A 203 18.28 9.01 35.82
N ASN A 204 18.40 9.90 36.82
CA ASN A 204 17.68 9.77 38.11
C ASN A 204 17.92 8.42 38.83
N GLY A 205 19.13 7.85 38.69
CA GLY A 205 19.47 6.54 39.25
C GLY A 205 19.04 5.34 38.38
N GLU A 206 18.25 5.55 37.33
CA GLU A 206 17.83 4.49 36.40
C GLU A 206 18.75 4.42 35.18
N ARG A 207 19.18 3.22 34.80
CA ARG A 207 20.00 3.04 33.60
C ARG A 207 19.17 3.25 32.33
N VAL A 208 19.55 4.23 31.51
CA VAL A 208 18.80 4.58 30.27
C VAL A 208 19.36 3.91 29.01
N ASN A 209 20.66 3.64 28.94
CA ASN A 209 21.27 2.93 27.80
C ASN A 209 21.51 1.43 28.10
N SER A 210 20.57 0.59 27.68
CA SER A 210 20.57 -0.84 28.01
C SER A 210 21.11 -1.75 26.90
N LEU A 211 21.34 -1.27 25.68
CA LEU A 211 21.70 -2.14 24.55
C LEU A 211 23.11 -1.99 24.03
N ASN A 212 23.65 -3.15 23.69
CA ASN A 212 24.97 -3.29 23.12
C ASN A 212 24.95 -2.80 21.66
N ALA A 213 26.02 -2.13 21.25
CA ALA A 213 26.27 -1.79 19.86
C ALA A 213 26.55 -3.07 19.05
N ILE A 214 25.50 -3.80 18.67
CA ILE A 214 25.62 -5.16 18.11
C ILE A 214 26.44 -5.21 16.82
N TRP A 215 26.51 -4.11 16.06
CA TRP A 215 27.35 -3.99 14.85
C TRP A 215 28.85 -4.04 15.14
N THR A 216 29.25 -3.86 16.41
CA THR A 216 30.66 -3.93 16.83
C THR A 216 31.08 -5.35 17.18
N LEU A 217 30.14 -6.23 17.49
CA LEU A 217 30.36 -7.65 17.81
C LEU A 217 30.72 -8.45 16.55
N GLN A 218 31.21 -9.68 16.68
CA GLN A 218 31.34 -10.56 15.51
C GLN A 218 29.96 -11.05 15.09
N PRO A 219 29.66 -11.21 13.79
CA PRO A 219 28.35 -11.68 13.33
C PRO A 219 27.91 -13.02 13.95
N LYS A 220 28.85 -13.89 14.29
CA LYS A 220 28.58 -15.19 14.92
C LYS A 220 28.14 -15.09 16.38
N ASP A 221 28.47 -13.99 17.06
CA ASP A 221 28.18 -13.76 18.47
C ASP A 221 26.85 -13.02 18.68
N VAL A 222 26.15 -12.65 17.59
CA VAL A 222 24.88 -11.92 17.64
C VAL A 222 23.75 -12.88 17.31
N THR A 223 22.85 -13.11 18.28
CA THR A 223 21.70 -13.99 18.08
C THR A 223 20.58 -13.28 17.31
N LYS A 224 19.61 -14.07 16.83
CA LYS A 224 18.43 -13.53 16.14
C LYS A 224 17.60 -12.60 17.04
N GLU A 225 17.46 -12.93 18.31
CA GLU A 225 16.72 -12.13 19.29
C GLU A 225 17.39 -10.77 19.54
N MET A 226 18.73 -10.74 19.56
CA MET A 226 19.48 -9.50 19.62
C MET A 226 19.20 -8.62 18.39
N HIS A 227 19.17 -9.21 17.20
CA HIS A 227 18.83 -8.51 15.96
C HIS A 227 17.38 -7.98 15.98
N GLU A 228 16.40 -8.78 16.40
CA GLU A 228 15.00 -8.36 16.47
C GLU A 228 14.77 -7.23 17.49
N THR A 229 15.40 -7.34 18.66
CA THR A 229 15.30 -6.31 19.71
C THR A 229 15.91 -5.00 19.24
N PHE A 230 17.07 -5.06 18.60
CA PHE A 230 17.74 -3.91 18.03
C PHE A 230 16.94 -3.28 16.89
N PHE A 231 16.37 -4.09 15.99
CA PHE A 231 15.54 -3.62 14.88
C PHE A 231 14.31 -2.83 15.38
N LYS A 232 13.57 -3.36 16.37
CA LYS A 232 12.40 -2.69 16.97
C LYS A 232 12.76 -1.32 17.54
N GLN A 233 13.92 -1.21 18.18
CA GLN A 233 14.37 0.05 18.75
C GLN A 233 14.77 1.05 17.69
N LEU A 234 15.48 0.59 16.64
CA LEU A 234 15.83 1.44 15.51
C LEU A 234 14.57 1.99 14.83
N ALA A 235 13.56 1.15 14.60
CA ALA A 235 12.27 1.56 14.05
C ALA A 235 11.59 2.63 14.90
N LYS A 236 11.54 2.42 16.23
CA LYS A 236 10.99 3.37 17.20
C LYS A 236 11.75 4.71 17.20
N GLN A 237 13.09 4.68 17.23
CA GLN A 237 13.93 5.88 17.23
C GLN A 237 13.77 6.70 15.94
N GLN A 238 13.61 6.02 14.81
CA GLN A 238 13.40 6.67 13.51
C GLN A 238 11.94 7.13 13.29
N LYS A 239 11.05 6.96 14.29
CA LYS A 239 9.61 7.22 14.18
C LYS A 239 8.97 6.55 12.96
N LYS A 240 9.51 5.40 12.55
CA LYS A 240 8.92 4.59 11.48
C LYS A 240 7.70 3.86 12.05
N SER A 241 6.74 3.53 11.18
CA SER A 241 5.44 2.91 11.49
C SER A 241 5.53 1.80 12.55
N GLU A 242 4.55 1.72 13.44
CA GLU A 242 4.37 0.61 14.40
C GLU A 242 4.26 -0.77 13.71
N ALA A 243 4.07 -0.79 12.38
CA ALA A 243 4.09 -1.99 11.55
C ALA A 243 5.47 -2.66 11.44
N PHE A 244 6.58 -1.94 11.65
CA PHE A 244 7.94 -2.50 11.52
C PHE A 244 8.35 -3.25 12.79
N GLN A 245 7.80 -4.45 12.97
CA GLN A 245 8.04 -5.25 14.19
C GLN A 245 9.20 -6.22 14.06
N ARG A 246 9.52 -6.70 12.85
CA ARG A 246 10.57 -7.70 12.59
C ARG A 246 11.25 -7.48 11.24
N PRO A 247 12.54 -7.85 11.09
CA PRO A 247 13.21 -7.87 9.80
C PRO A 247 12.93 -9.18 9.04
N CYS A 248 12.69 -9.12 7.73
CA CYS A 248 12.64 -10.32 6.88
C CYS A 248 14.05 -10.82 6.53
N TYR A 249 14.99 -9.89 6.35
CA TYR A 249 16.41 -10.17 6.14
C TYR A 249 17.30 -9.32 7.05
N THR A 250 18.44 -9.91 7.43
CA THR A 250 19.45 -9.28 8.28
C THR A 250 20.82 -9.47 7.62
N ILE A 251 21.55 -8.37 7.46
CA ILE A 251 22.88 -8.33 6.86
C ILE A 251 23.83 -7.70 7.87
N HIS A 252 24.59 -8.52 8.58
CA HIS A 252 25.67 -8.06 9.45
C HIS A 252 26.99 -8.16 8.68
N TYR A 253 27.61 -7.01 8.40
CA TYR A 253 28.81 -6.92 7.57
C TYR A 253 29.91 -6.10 8.24
N LYS A 254 31.13 -6.61 8.18
CA LYS A 254 32.33 -5.96 8.72
C LYS A 254 33.47 -6.12 7.74
N THR A 255 34.20 -5.04 7.48
CA THR A 255 35.44 -5.05 6.69
C THR A 255 36.33 -3.88 7.11
N ASP A 256 37.64 -4.08 7.09
CA ASP A 256 38.63 -3.02 7.36
C ASP A 256 39.23 -2.45 6.06
N THR A 257 38.95 -3.10 4.91
CA THR A 257 39.45 -2.70 3.58
C THR A 257 38.31 -2.65 2.55
N PRO A 258 38.31 -1.68 1.61
CA PRO A 258 39.25 -0.54 1.49
C PRO A 258 38.94 0.63 2.45
N VAL A 259 37.90 0.51 3.27
CA VAL A 259 37.45 1.47 4.29
C VAL A 259 36.97 0.66 5.49
N SER A 260 37.30 1.08 6.70
CA SER A 260 36.76 0.51 7.94
C SER A 260 35.25 0.70 7.98
N LEU A 261 34.50 -0.40 7.92
CA LEU A 261 33.05 -0.45 7.90
C LEU A 261 32.55 -1.56 8.82
N ARG A 262 31.70 -1.19 9.77
CA ARG A 262 30.91 -2.12 10.58
C ARG A 262 29.44 -1.74 10.42
N SER A 263 28.63 -2.65 9.88
CA SER A 263 27.23 -2.37 9.61
C SER A 263 26.32 -3.53 9.96
N VAL A 264 25.09 -3.15 10.34
CA VAL A 264 23.96 -4.06 10.46
C VAL A 264 22.83 -3.43 9.67
N LEU A 265 22.43 -4.11 8.60
CA LEU A 265 21.35 -3.70 7.70
C LEU A 265 20.19 -4.68 7.85
N TYR A 266 18.98 -4.16 7.75
CA TYR A 266 17.73 -4.88 7.86
C TYR A 266 16.83 -4.51 6.70
N ILE A 267 16.12 -5.51 6.19
CA ILE A 267 14.98 -5.31 5.32
C ILE A 267 13.75 -5.59 6.19
N PRO A 268 12.86 -4.60 6.41
CA PRO A 268 11.65 -4.80 7.21
C PRO A 268 10.78 -5.94 6.65
N GLN A 269 9.98 -6.58 7.48
CA GLN A 269 8.87 -7.40 7.00
C GLN A 269 7.63 -6.51 6.87
N HIS A 270 7.40 -5.94 5.69
CA HIS A 270 6.29 -5.01 5.44
C HIS A 270 5.75 -5.12 4.02
N ARG A 271 4.42 -5.04 3.88
CA ARG A 271 3.75 -5.00 2.58
C ARG A 271 3.48 -3.54 2.20
N PHE A 272 4.28 -3.00 1.29
CA PHE A 272 4.06 -1.65 0.76
C PHE A 272 2.86 -1.64 -0.17
N SER A 273 1.88 -0.79 0.12
CA SER A 273 0.84 -0.47 -0.86
C SER A 273 1.38 0.52 -1.90
N MET A 274 0.78 0.55 -3.09
CA MET A 274 1.15 1.54 -4.11
C MET A 274 0.96 2.98 -3.59
N LEU A 275 -0.05 3.22 -2.75
CA LEU A 275 -0.27 4.52 -2.10
C LEU A 275 0.86 4.88 -1.14
N GLU A 276 1.32 3.95 -0.32
CA GLU A 276 2.46 4.17 0.59
C GLU A 276 3.74 4.47 -0.19
N TYR A 277 4.01 3.72 -1.25
CA TYR A 277 5.14 3.97 -2.14
C TYR A 277 5.05 5.37 -2.78
N ALA A 278 3.87 5.75 -3.30
CA ALA A 278 3.65 7.05 -3.91
C ALA A 278 3.78 8.21 -2.90
N ALA A 279 3.28 8.04 -1.68
CA ALA A 279 3.42 9.04 -0.61
C ALA A 279 4.89 9.28 -0.22
N GLN A 280 5.75 8.26 -0.36
CA GLN A 280 7.18 8.36 -0.10
C GLN A 280 7.98 8.98 -1.26
N ALA A 281 7.38 9.19 -2.43
CA ALA A 281 8.08 9.69 -3.62
C ALA A 281 8.73 11.07 -3.41
N HIS A 282 8.10 11.95 -2.61
CA HIS A 282 8.58 13.31 -2.35
C HIS A 282 9.54 13.44 -1.17
N ASN A 283 9.53 12.49 -0.22
CA ASN A 283 10.40 12.51 0.96
C ASN A 283 10.98 11.11 1.25
N ARG A 284 11.93 10.70 0.39
CA ARG A 284 12.62 9.40 0.44
C ARG A 284 13.61 9.33 1.61
N GLU A 285 13.08 9.15 2.81
CA GLU A 285 13.91 9.05 4.02
C GLU A 285 14.56 7.66 4.12
N CYS A 286 15.85 7.61 3.81
CA CYS A 286 16.72 6.44 4.02
C CYS A 286 16.69 5.99 5.49
N GLY A 287 16.54 4.70 5.73
CA GLY A 287 16.53 4.11 7.08
C GLY A 287 17.90 3.86 7.70
N LEU A 288 19.00 4.27 7.06
CA LEU A 288 20.35 4.07 7.58
C LEU A 288 20.84 5.26 8.42
N SER A 289 21.31 4.97 9.63
CA SER A 289 21.99 5.95 10.47
C SER A 289 23.51 5.80 10.36
N LEU A 290 24.20 6.93 10.19
CA LEU A 290 25.66 7.00 10.06
C LEU A 290 26.31 7.32 11.41
N TYR A 291 27.21 6.46 11.83
CA TYR A 291 28.01 6.58 13.05
C TYR A 291 29.49 6.65 12.69
N ALA A 292 30.27 7.25 13.58
CA ALA A 292 31.71 7.14 13.60
C ALA A 292 32.13 6.93 15.05
N ARG A 293 32.84 5.83 15.33
CA ARG A 293 33.25 5.43 16.69
C ARG A 293 32.05 5.37 17.64
N ARG A 294 30.94 4.78 17.19
CA ARG A 294 29.67 4.65 17.94
C ARG A 294 28.96 5.97 18.27
N VAL A 295 29.42 7.11 17.74
CA VAL A 295 28.74 8.41 17.87
C VAL A 295 27.90 8.68 16.63
N LEU A 296 26.63 9.04 16.83
CA LEU A 296 25.72 9.36 15.72
C LEU A 296 26.17 10.65 15.03
N ILE A 297 26.58 10.53 13.77
CA ILE A 297 26.96 11.66 12.90
C ILE A 297 25.72 12.20 12.20
N LYS A 298 24.97 11.31 11.54
CA LYS A 298 23.79 11.68 10.76
C LYS A 298 22.71 10.59 10.82
N PRO A 299 21.52 10.88 11.38
CA PRO A 299 20.37 9.99 11.22
C PRO A 299 19.86 10.05 9.78
N ASN A 300 19.29 8.95 9.30
CA ASN A 300 18.65 8.83 7.97
C ASN A 300 19.55 9.35 6.84
N ALA A 301 20.81 8.89 6.82
CA ALA A 301 21.84 9.30 5.88
C ALA A 301 21.56 8.72 4.48
N LYS A 302 20.83 9.49 3.66
CA LYS A 302 20.50 9.19 2.26
C LYS A 302 21.71 8.98 1.35
N GLU A 303 22.89 9.43 1.76
CA GLU A 303 24.13 9.27 0.99
C GLU A 303 24.70 7.85 1.04
N LEU A 304 24.23 7.00 1.97
CA LEU A 304 24.77 5.66 2.19
C LEU A 304 24.22 4.59 1.24
N LEU A 305 23.06 4.82 0.62
CA LEU A 305 22.43 3.89 -0.31
C LEU A 305 21.81 4.66 -1.48
N PRO A 306 21.69 4.05 -2.66
CA PRO A 306 20.90 4.61 -3.75
C PRO A 306 19.43 4.71 -3.35
N ASN A 307 18.71 5.63 -4.01
CA ASN A 307 17.31 5.90 -3.68
C ASN A 307 16.45 4.65 -3.76
N TYR A 308 16.69 3.73 -4.70
CA TYR A 308 15.89 2.52 -4.83
C TYR A 308 16.09 1.50 -3.68
N LEU A 309 17.06 1.70 -2.79
CA LEU A 309 17.26 0.89 -1.58
C LEU A 309 16.86 1.62 -0.29
N HIS A 310 16.08 2.70 -0.37
CA HIS A 310 15.69 3.51 0.79
C HIS A 310 14.83 2.75 1.83
N PHE A 311 14.26 1.60 1.45
CA PHE A 311 13.56 0.69 2.36
C PHE A 311 14.48 -0.04 3.34
N VAL A 312 15.79 -0.06 3.08
CA VAL A 312 16.77 -0.70 3.98
C VAL A 312 16.98 0.18 5.22
N MET A 313 16.91 -0.47 6.38
CA MET A 313 17.12 0.16 7.68
C MET A 313 18.37 -0.37 8.36
N GLY A 314 19.03 0.43 9.20
CA GLY A 314 20.20 -0.07 9.89
C GLY A 314 21.16 0.99 10.41
N VAL A 315 22.33 0.51 10.76
CA VAL A 315 23.45 1.31 11.27
C VAL A 315 24.70 1.03 10.45
N VAL A 316 25.41 2.10 10.13
CA VAL A 316 26.72 2.07 9.46
C VAL A 316 27.69 2.85 10.33
N ASP A 317 28.72 2.18 10.86
CA ASP A 317 29.77 2.77 11.67
C ASP A 317 31.12 2.66 10.93
N SER A 318 31.77 3.80 10.73
CA SER A 318 33.05 3.88 10.04
C SER A 318 34.00 4.84 10.74
N GLU A 319 35.21 4.38 11.01
CA GLU A 319 36.26 5.16 11.67
C GLU A 319 36.95 6.15 10.72
N ASP A 320 36.86 5.89 9.42
CA ASP A 320 37.44 6.71 8.36
C ASP A 320 36.63 7.97 8.06
N ILE A 321 35.47 8.14 8.70
CA ILE A 321 34.63 9.33 8.56
C ILE A 321 35.14 10.43 9.51
N PRO A 322 35.61 11.57 8.97
CA PRO A 322 36.10 12.66 9.80
C PRO A 322 34.97 13.31 10.61
N LEU A 323 35.16 13.37 11.94
CA LEU A 323 34.19 13.92 12.92
C LEU A 323 33.93 15.44 12.77
N ASN A 324 34.77 16.16 12.01
CA ASN A 324 34.75 17.61 11.86
C ASN A 324 33.90 18.14 10.71
N LEU A 325 33.33 17.28 9.87
CA LEU A 325 32.59 17.75 8.72
C LEU A 325 31.22 18.28 9.16
N SER A 326 30.95 19.55 8.83
CA SER A 326 29.59 20.09 8.91
C SER A 326 28.63 19.22 8.09
N ARG A 327 27.33 19.24 8.43
CA ARG A 327 26.29 18.47 7.73
C ARG A 327 26.27 18.72 6.21
N GLU A 328 26.82 19.85 5.76
CA GLU A 328 26.95 20.29 4.37
C GLU A 328 28.19 19.67 3.68
N MET A 329 29.33 19.56 4.37
CA MET A 329 30.54 18.95 3.81
C MET A 329 30.49 17.42 3.72
N LEU A 330 29.59 16.74 4.44
CA LEU A 330 29.36 15.29 4.31
C LEU A 330 28.91 14.88 2.90
N GLN A 331 28.21 15.75 2.16
CA GLN A 331 27.60 15.37 0.88
C GLN A 331 28.62 15.06 -0.24
N ASN A 332 29.85 15.59 -0.15
CA ASN A 332 30.89 15.44 -1.18
C ASN A 332 32.09 14.56 -0.74
N ASN A 333 31.94 13.76 0.32
CA ASN A 333 33.04 12.97 0.85
C ASN A 333 33.33 11.72 -0.03
N PRO A 334 34.57 11.51 -0.52
CA PRO A 334 34.94 10.31 -1.29
C PRO A 334 34.76 9.01 -0.51
N VAL A 335 34.94 9.02 0.82
CA VAL A 335 34.70 7.85 1.69
C VAL A 335 33.23 7.44 1.66
N LEU A 336 32.30 8.40 1.72
CA LEU A 336 30.87 8.10 1.64
C LEU A 336 30.45 7.50 0.30
N ARG A 337 31.05 7.95 -0.81
CA ARG A 337 30.83 7.31 -2.13
C ARG A 337 31.32 5.86 -2.15
N LYS A 338 32.49 5.58 -1.57
CA LYS A 338 33.00 4.20 -1.44
C LYS A 338 32.11 3.35 -0.54
N LEU A 339 31.69 3.89 0.61
CA LEU A 339 30.76 3.20 1.53
C LEU A 339 29.44 2.89 0.84
N ARG A 340 28.86 3.84 0.10
CA ARG A 340 27.63 3.62 -0.67
C ARG A 340 27.78 2.49 -1.66
N LYS A 341 28.88 2.44 -2.42
CA LYS A 341 29.14 1.35 -3.36
C LYS A 341 29.24 0.00 -2.64
N ILE A 342 30.08 -0.10 -1.61
CA ILE A 342 30.27 -1.34 -0.84
C ILE A 342 28.96 -1.83 -0.23
N LEU A 343 28.16 -0.94 0.35
CA LEU A 343 26.87 -1.29 0.95
C LEU A 343 25.86 -1.74 -0.11
N THR A 344 25.79 -1.05 -1.25
CA THR A 344 24.90 -1.42 -2.37
C THR A 344 25.26 -2.79 -2.92
N ASP A 345 26.53 -3.01 -3.24
CA ASP A 345 27.04 -4.29 -3.74
C ASP A 345 26.77 -5.41 -2.74
N LYS A 346 26.93 -5.12 -1.44
CA LYS A 346 26.66 -6.10 -0.38
C LYS A 346 25.18 -6.47 -0.27
N VAL A 347 24.27 -5.50 -0.38
CA VAL A 347 22.82 -5.74 -0.37
C VAL A 347 22.39 -6.55 -1.60
N LEU A 348 22.81 -6.14 -2.80
CA LEU A 348 22.48 -6.85 -4.04
C LEU A 348 23.03 -8.28 -4.04
N SER A 349 24.30 -8.46 -3.66
CA SER A 349 24.93 -9.79 -3.54
C SER A 349 24.22 -10.67 -2.52
N PHE A 350 23.82 -10.10 -1.37
CA PHE A 350 23.07 -10.83 -0.35
C PHE A 350 21.72 -11.33 -0.90
N LEU A 351 20.95 -10.45 -1.56
CA LEU A 351 19.67 -10.81 -2.16
C LEU A 351 19.82 -11.87 -3.26
N GLN A 352 20.85 -11.77 -4.11
CA GLN A 352 21.14 -12.79 -5.13
C GLN A 352 21.47 -14.16 -4.50
N ASN A 353 22.12 -14.18 -3.33
CA ASN A 353 22.41 -15.42 -2.61
C ASN A 353 21.16 -16.01 -1.95
N GLU A 354 20.33 -15.18 -1.32
CA GLU A 354 19.06 -15.64 -0.73
C GLU A 354 18.13 -16.19 -1.80
N MET A 355 18.06 -15.58 -2.99
CA MET A 355 17.33 -16.12 -4.15
C MET A 355 17.75 -17.56 -4.51
N LYS A 356 19.02 -17.91 -4.35
CA LYS A 356 19.53 -19.27 -4.62
C LYS A 356 19.32 -20.24 -3.45
N LYS A 357 19.35 -19.72 -2.23
CA LYS A 357 19.33 -20.50 -0.99
C LYS A 357 17.91 -20.86 -0.56
N ASP A 358 16.98 -19.91 -0.70
CA ASP A 358 15.59 -20.01 -0.26
C ASP A 358 14.70 -19.23 -1.24
N SER A 359 14.34 -19.89 -2.35
CA SER A 359 13.57 -19.27 -3.44
C SER A 359 12.20 -18.80 -2.96
N GLU A 360 11.50 -19.59 -2.14
CA GLU A 360 10.16 -19.25 -1.66
C GLU A 360 10.17 -17.97 -0.83
N LYS A 361 11.11 -17.85 0.11
CA LYS A 361 11.26 -16.64 0.91
C LYS A 361 11.67 -15.44 0.06
N TYR A 362 12.49 -15.64 -0.96
CA TYR A 362 12.88 -14.59 -1.89
C TYR A 362 11.72 -14.13 -2.76
N GLU A 363 10.87 -15.03 -3.24
CA GLU A 363 9.66 -14.71 -3.99
C GLU A 363 8.69 -13.86 -3.15
N ASP A 364 8.53 -14.16 -1.87
CA ASP A 364 7.71 -13.36 -0.96
C ASP A 364 8.29 -11.96 -0.72
N PHE A 365 9.62 -11.84 -0.65
CA PHE A 365 10.30 -10.54 -0.67
C PHE A 365 10.08 -9.82 -2.00
N TYR A 366 10.24 -10.51 -3.12
CA TYR A 366 10.10 -9.92 -4.45
C TYR A 366 8.69 -9.36 -4.67
N LYS A 367 7.63 -10.09 -4.28
CA LYS A 367 6.24 -9.61 -4.33
C LYS A 367 6.04 -8.28 -3.59
N GLN A 368 6.80 -8.04 -2.51
CA GLN A 368 6.65 -6.85 -1.66
C GLN A 368 7.56 -5.70 -2.07
N TYR A 369 8.74 -6.01 -2.63
CA TYR A 369 9.82 -5.05 -2.86
C TYR A 369 10.23 -4.88 -4.31
N SER A 370 9.64 -5.63 -5.26
CA SER A 370 10.02 -5.57 -6.69
C SER A 370 9.91 -4.16 -7.26
N ILE A 371 8.92 -3.37 -6.84
CA ILE A 371 8.74 -1.98 -7.33
C ILE A 371 9.99 -1.12 -7.10
N PHE A 372 10.70 -1.31 -6.00
CA PHE A 372 11.94 -0.60 -5.71
C PHE A 372 13.07 -1.09 -6.63
N LEU A 373 13.18 -2.39 -6.90
CA LEU A 373 14.17 -2.91 -7.86
C LEU A 373 13.90 -2.39 -9.28
N LYS A 374 12.63 -2.35 -9.69
CA LYS A 374 12.19 -1.76 -10.96
C LYS A 374 12.55 -0.28 -11.06
N GLU A 375 12.30 0.48 -10.00
CA GLU A 375 12.74 1.88 -9.89
C GLU A 375 14.26 2.00 -10.07
N GLY A 376 15.03 1.11 -9.46
CA GLY A 376 16.48 1.06 -9.60
C GLY A 376 16.93 0.95 -11.06
N ILE A 377 16.38 -0.02 -11.81
CA ILE A 377 16.72 -0.24 -13.23
C ILE A 377 16.38 0.98 -14.09
N VAL A 378 15.23 1.62 -13.83
CA VAL A 378 14.77 2.79 -14.61
C VAL A 378 15.58 4.05 -14.29
N THR A 379 15.95 4.25 -13.02
CA THR A 379 16.57 5.50 -12.56
C THR A 379 18.09 5.52 -12.57
N GLN A 380 18.76 4.35 -12.50
CA GLN A 380 20.21 4.31 -12.58
C GLN A 380 20.68 4.69 -13.99
N VAL A 381 21.83 5.36 -14.06
CA VAL A 381 22.44 5.78 -15.34
C VAL A 381 23.45 4.73 -15.82
N ASP A 382 24.20 4.13 -14.88
CA ASP A 382 25.19 3.10 -15.21
C ASP A 382 24.50 1.78 -15.56
N HIS A 383 24.76 1.29 -16.76
CA HIS A 383 24.20 0.05 -17.26
C HIS A 383 24.68 -1.18 -16.48
N SER A 384 25.91 -1.16 -15.95
CA SER A 384 26.43 -2.25 -15.11
C SER A 384 25.61 -2.40 -13.83
N GLU A 385 25.26 -1.28 -13.19
CA GLU A 385 24.38 -1.28 -12.01
C GLU A 385 22.97 -1.76 -12.36
N LYS A 386 22.43 -1.36 -13.52
CA LYS A 386 21.14 -1.88 -14.01
C LYS A 386 21.16 -3.40 -14.15
N GLU A 387 22.22 -3.97 -14.71
CA GLU A 387 22.34 -5.44 -14.86
C GLU A 387 22.41 -6.15 -13.50
N GLU A 388 23.14 -5.61 -12.52
CA GLU A 388 23.20 -6.20 -11.18
C GLU A 388 21.83 -6.20 -10.47
N ILE A 389 21.03 -5.16 -10.68
CA ILE A 389 19.65 -5.10 -10.18
C ILE A 389 18.75 -6.05 -11.00
N ALA A 390 18.93 -6.13 -12.32
CA ALA A 390 18.14 -7.01 -13.19
C ALA A 390 18.30 -8.50 -12.87
N LYS A 391 19.46 -8.91 -12.31
CA LYS A 391 19.66 -10.29 -11.80
C LYS A 391 18.70 -10.68 -10.69
N LEU A 392 18.14 -9.71 -9.96
CA LEU A 392 17.18 -9.90 -8.87
C LEU A 392 15.73 -10.02 -9.34
N MET A 393 15.47 -9.77 -10.62
CA MET A 393 14.13 -9.76 -11.18
C MET A 393 13.62 -11.17 -11.49
N LEU A 394 12.35 -11.41 -11.17
CA LEU A 394 11.65 -12.67 -11.40
C LEU A 394 10.52 -12.50 -12.41
N PHE A 395 10.37 -13.50 -13.28
CA PHE A 395 9.42 -13.55 -14.39
C PHE A 395 8.93 -14.99 -14.59
N GLU A 396 7.80 -15.15 -15.26
CA GLU A 396 7.45 -16.44 -15.84
C GLU A 396 8.13 -16.64 -17.20
N SER A 397 8.26 -17.89 -17.62
CA SER A 397 8.82 -18.26 -18.93
C SER A 397 7.92 -19.27 -19.64
N SER A 398 7.84 -19.16 -20.97
CA SER A 398 7.17 -20.11 -21.86
C SER A 398 7.65 -21.55 -21.70
N ASN A 399 8.91 -21.74 -21.33
CA ASN A 399 9.54 -23.06 -21.19
C ASN A 399 9.32 -23.68 -19.80
N LEU A 400 8.70 -22.94 -18.88
CA LEU A 400 8.40 -23.38 -17.53
C LEU A 400 6.90 -23.51 -17.33
N LYS A 401 6.51 -24.30 -16.33
CA LYS A 401 5.12 -24.46 -15.91
C LYS A 401 4.58 -23.13 -15.37
N ALA A 402 3.28 -22.90 -15.54
CA ALA A 402 2.60 -21.72 -14.99
C ALA A 402 2.87 -21.59 -13.47
N GLY A 403 3.11 -20.36 -13.02
CA GLY A 403 3.47 -20.04 -11.63
C GLY A 403 4.94 -20.28 -11.25
N VAL A 404 5.74 -20.96 -12.09
CA VAL A 404 7.17 -21.16 -11.81
C VAL A 404 7.96 -19.95 -12.31
N LEU A 405 8.58 -19.25 -11.36
CA LEU A 405 9.37 -18.06 -11.64
C LEU A 405 10.81 -18.41 -12.03
N THR A 406 11.40 -17.61 -12.90
CA THR A 406 12.79 -17.63 -13.34
C THR A 406 13.34 -16.21 -13.40
N ASN A 407 14.65 -16.05 -13.57
CA ASN A 407 15.29 -14.75 -13.79
C ASN A 407 16.03 -14.73 -15.14
N LEU A 408 16.56 -13.56 -15.51
CA LEU A 408 17.32 -13.34 -16.75
C LEU A 408 18.61 -14.20 -16.82
N THR A 409 19.23 -14.48 -15.67
CA THR A 409 20.45 -15.31 -15.63
C THR A 409 20.14 -16.76 -15.99
N GLU A 410 19.06 -17.32 -15.45
CA GLU A 410 18.61 -18.68 -15.75
C GLU A 410 18.06 -18.80 -17.17
N TYR A 411 17.37 -17.77 -17.68
CA TYR A 411 17.01 -17.69 -19.09
C TYR A 411 18.25 -17.80 -19.99
N CYS A 412 19.29 -17.00 -19.71
CA CYS A 412 20.53 -17.00 -20.48
C CYS A 412 21.21 -18.37 -20.56
N LYS A 413 21.08 -19.22 -19.52
CA LYS A 413 21.62 -20.58 -19.49
C LYS A 413 20.84 -21.57 -20.36
N ARG A 414 19.54 -21.32 -20.58
CA ARG A 414 18.65 -22.16 -21.39
C ARG A 414 18.53 -21.71 -22.84
N MET A 415 19.21 -20.62 -23.20
CA MET A 415 19.23 -20.13 -24.58
C MET A 415 19.83 -21.17 -25.52
N GLN A 416 19.26 -21.25 -26.73
CA GLN A 416 19.82 -22.08 -27.80
C GLN A 416 21.19 -21.54 -28.24
N GLU A 417 22.06 -22.41 -28.77
CA GLU A 417 23.46 -22.09 -29.11
C GLU A 417 23.60 -20.86 -30.03
N ASP A 418 22.71 -20.71 -31.01
CA ASP A 418 22.73 -19.60 -31.98
C ASP A 418 21.90 -18.37 -31.55
N GLN A 419 21.25 -18.43 -30.38
CA GLN A 419 20.35 -17.37 -29.93
C GLN A 419 21.13 -16.18 -29.32
N LYS A 420 21.03 -15.03 -29.99
CA LYS A 420 21.69 -13.77 -29.58
C LYS A 420 20.79 -12.84 -28.76
N GLU A 421 19.48 -13.05 -28.76
CA GLU A 421 18.49 -12.12 -28.22
C GLU A 421 17.67 -12.78 -27.10
N ILE A 422 17.27 -12.00 -26.10
CA ILE A 422 16.33 -12.43 -25.05
C ILE A 422 14.94 -11.96 -25.44
N TYR A 423 14.00 -12.88 -25.60
CA TYR A 423 12.64 -12.54 -26.02
C TYR A 423 11.73 -12.37 -24.81
N TYR A 424 10.89 -11.33 -24.86
CA TYR A 424 9.91 -11.06 -23.81
C TYR A 424 8.58 -10.60 -24.40
N MET A 425 7.51 -10.78 -23.65
CA MET A 425 6.17 -10.32 -23.99
C MET A 425 5.50 -9.73 -22.76
N PHE A 426 4.90 -8.56 -22.92
CA PHE A 426 3.96 -8.02 -21.93
C PHE A 426 2.56 -8.57 -22.17
N SER A 427 1.91 -9.07 -21.13
CA SER A 427 0.52 -9.53 -21.15
C SER A 427 -0.05 -9.46 -19.73
N PRO A 428 -1.34 -9.19 -19.48
CA PRO A 428 -1.87 -9.15 -18.12
C PRO A 428 -1.87 -10.50 -17.38
N SER A 429 -1.80 -11.62 -18.10
CA SER A 429 -1.80 -12.96 -17.50
C SER A 429 -1.10 -13.99 -18.40
N ARG A 430 -0.72 -15.13 -17.80
CA ARG A 430 -0.13 -16.27 -18.52
C ARG A 430 -1.03 -16.76 -19.66
N GLN A 431 -2.33 -16.93 -19.38
CA GLN A 431 -3.30 -17.41 -20.36
C GLN A 431 -3.36 -16.48 -21.58
N LEU A 432 -3.42 -15.16 -21.37
CA LEU A 432 -3.44 -14.19 -22.45
C LEU A 432 -2.11 -14.12 -23.21
N ALA A 433 -0.99 -14.39 -22.54
CA ALA A 433 0.31 -14.45 -23.19
C ALA A 433 0.40 -15.67 -24.13
N GLU A 434 -0.05 -16.83 -23.66
CA GLU A 434 -0.02 -18.08 -24.44
C GLU A 434 -1.02 -18.09 -25.60
N SER A 435 -2.15 -17.38 -25.48
CA SER A 435 -3.14 -17.19 -26.54
C SER A 435 -2.87 -15.96 -27.42
N SER A 436 -1.66 -15.41 -27.39
CA SER A 436 -1.35 -14.20 -28.13
C SER A 436 -0.93 -14.49 -29.58
N PRO A 437 -1.39 -13.69 -30.56
CA PRO A 437 -0.93 -13.83 -31.95
C PRO A 437 0.57 -13.63 -32.12
N TYR A 438 1.24 -12.91 -31.20
CA TYR A 438 2.68 -12.71 -31.25
C TYR A 438 3.44 -13.93 -30.74
N TYR A 439 2.93 -14.56 -29.68
CA TYR A 439 3.54 -15.74 -29.08
C TYR A 439 3.42 -16.97 -29.98
N GLU A 440 2.30 -17.17 -30.67
CA GLU A 440 2.12 -18.25 -31.67
C GLU A 440 3.28 -18.30 -32.68
N LEU A 441 3.67 -17.13 -33.21
CA LEU A 441 4.74 -17.01 -34.20
C LEU A 441 6.10 -17.41 -33.62
N VAL A 442 6.42 -16.94 -32.41
CA VAL A 442 7.70 -17.23 -31.74
C VAL A 442 7.77 -18.69 -31.30
N ARG A 443 6.65 -19.24 -30.82
CA ARG A 443 6.52 -20.64 -30.39
C ARG A 443 6.78 -21.61 -31.55
N SER A 444 6.35 -21.29 -32.77
CA SER A 444 6.62 -22.11 -33.96
C SER A 444 8.12 -22.31 -34.23
N GLN A 445 8.96 -21.39 -33.75
CA GLN A 445 10.42 -21.44 -33.86
C GLN A 445 11.10 -22.02 -32.62
N ASN A 446 10.33 -22.58 -31.67
CA ASN A 446 10.81 -23.18 -30.43
C ASN A 446 11.67 -22.24 -29.57
N LYS A 447 11.38 -20.93 -29.57
CA LYS A 447 12.13 -19.93 -28.79
C LYS A 447 11.48 -19.68 -27.42
N GLU A 448 12.31 -19.57 -26.39
CA GLU A 448 11.87 -19.19 -25.04
C GLU A 448 11.43 -17.71 -25.02
N VAL A 449 10.33 -17.40 -24.31
CA VAL A 449 9.80 -16.05 -24.12
C VAL A 449 9.54 -15.82 -22.63
N LEU A 450 10.05 -14.71 -22.10
CA LEU A 450 9.71 -14.25 -20.75
C LEU A 450 8.37 -13.52 -20.75
N PHE A 451 7.50 -13.86 -19.82
CA PHE A 451 6.20 -13.21 -19.66
C PHE A 451 6.26 -12.15 -18.56
N LEU A 452 5.89 -10.92 -18.94
CA LEU A 452 5.86 -9.74 -18.08
C LEU A 452 4.41 -9.38 -17.81
N TYR A 453 4.02 -9.33 -16.54
CA TYR A 453 2.62 -9.12 -16.15
C TYR A 453 2.30 -7.71 -15.68
N GLU A 454 3.27 -7.01 -15.09
CA GLU A 454 3.03 -5.67 -14.57
C GLU A 454 3.40 -4.59 -15.58
N PRO A 455 2.59 -3.51 -15.71
CA PRO A 455 2.91 -2.38 -16.59
C PRO A 455 4.30 -1.77 -16.37
N ALA A 456 4.82 -1.86 -15.14
CA ALA A 456 6.16 -1.38 -14.80
C ALA A 456 7.27 -2.23 -15.42
N ASP A 457 7.06 -3.54 -15.62
CA ASP A 457 8.06 -4.45 -16.20
C ASP A 457 8.42 -4.06 -17.63
N GLU A 458 7.43 -3.61 -18.38
CA GLU A 458 7.63 -3.14 -19.75
C GLU A 458 8.55 -1.92 -19.81
N VAL A 459 8.34 -0.93 -18.92
CA VAL A 459 9.22 0.25 -18.81
C VAL A 459 10.62 -0.15 -18.35
N VAL A 460 10.72 -1.15 -17.47
CA VAL A 460 12.00 -1.70 -17.00
C VAL A 460 12.79 -2.32 -18.15
N PHE A 461 12.16 -3.12 -19.00
CA PHE A 461 12.83 -3.74 -20.15
C PHE A 461 13.24 -2.69 -21.20
N LEU A 462 12.40 -1.68 -21.43
CA LEU A 462 12.76 -0.54 -22.28
C LEU A 462 13.96 0.24 -21.72
N ALA A 463 14.05 0.44 -20.41
CA ALA A 463 15.17 1.14 -19.78
C ALA A 463 16.45 0.30 -19.65
N LEU A 464 16.32 -1.03 -19.61
CA LEU A 464 17.43 -1.97 -19.51
C LEU A 464 18.12 -2.20 -20.86
N HIS A 465 17.35 -2.25 -21.96
CA HIS A 465 17.77 -2.49 -23.35
C HIS A 465 18.45 -3.84 -23.65
N GLN A 466 19.41 -4.27 -22.82
CA GLN A 466 20.16 -5.51 -22.98
C GLN A 466 20.52 -6.10 -21.61
N PHE A 467 20.84 -7.39 -21.59
CA PHE A 467 21.36 -8.07 -20.40
C PHE A 467 22.42 -9.08 -20.81
N ASN A 468 23.60 -9.05 -20.17
CA ASN A 468 24.73 -9.93 -20.47
C ASN A 468 25.12 -9.88 -21.96
N MET A 469 25.21 -8.66 -22.51
CA MET A 469 25.48 -8.37 -23.93
C MET A 469 24.44 -8.93 -24.92
N LYS A 470 23.27 -9.36 -24.45
CA LYS A 470 22.17 -9.85 -25.28
C LYS A 470 21.03 -8.83 -25.29
N PRO A 471 20.62 -8.30 -26.45
CA PRO A 471 19.51 -7.35 -26.51
C PRO A 471 18.21 -8.00 -26.04
N LEU A 472 17.40 -7.22 -25.32
CA LEU A 472 16.04 -7.56 -24.94
C LEU A 472 15.13 -7.17 -26.09
N VAL A 473 14.39 -8.14 -26.64
CA VAL A 473 13.54 -7.94 -27.83
C VAL A 473 12.11 -8.35 -27.53
N GLY A 474 11.18 -7.41 -27.63
CA GLY A 474 9.75 -7.70 -27.55
C GLY A 474 9.32 -8.61 -28.69
N VAL A 475 8.50 -9.62 -28.38
CA VAL A 475 8.00 -10.58 -29.38
C VAL A 475 7.23 -9.90 -30.52
N GLU A 476 6.63 -8.72 -30.28
CA GLU A 476 5.89 -7.96 -31.28
C GLU A 476 6.81 -7.44 -32.40
N LYS A 477 8.01 -6.98 -32.04
CA LYS A 477 9.04 -6.51 -32.98
C LYS A 477 9.63 -7.65 -33.80
N TRP A 478 9.83 -8.80 -33.16
CA TRP A 478 10.24 -10.00 -33.85
C TRP A 478 9.15 -10.49 -34.81
N ALA A 479 7.89 -10.50 -34.37
CA ALA A 479 6.73 -10.89 -35.18
C ALA A 479 6.55 -9.99 -36.41
N GLU A 480 6.77 -8.67 -36.29
CA GLU A 480 6.79 -7.75 -37.43
C GLU A 480 7.88 -8.13 -38.45
N SER A 481 9.09 -8.42 -37.97
CA SER A 481 10.22 -8.83 -38.80
C SER A 481 9.98 -10.18 -39.48
N ALA A 482 9.32 -11.12 -38.79
CA ALA A 482 8.95 -12.41 -39.34
C ALA A 482 7.82 -12.30 -40.37
N ALA A 483 6.80 -11.49 -40.09
CA ALA A 483 5.65 -11.28 -40.97
C ALA A 483 6.03 -10.52 -42.26
N SER A 484 7.00 -9.60 -42.19
CA SER A 484 7.53 -8.90 -43.37
C SER A 484 8.48 -9.74 -44.23
N LYS A 485 9.20 -10.71 -43.63
CA LYS A 485 10.09 -11.66 -44.34
C LYS A 485 9.39 -12.91 -44.86
N GLY A 486 8.10 -13.08 -44.61
CA GLY A 486 7.29 -14.18 -45.13
C GLY A 486 7.07 -14.05 -46.63
N GLU A 487 8.12 -14.21 -47.44
CA GLU A 487 8.01 -14.66 -48.82
C GLU A 487 7.63 -16.14 -48.83
N ASP A 488 6.72 -16.51 -49.74
CA ASP A 488 6.18 -17.83 -50.06
C ASP A 488 7.23 -18.97 -50.08
N LYS A 489 7.62 -19.49 -48.91
CA LYS A 489 8.48 -20.69 -48.84
C LYS A 489 7.70 -22.00 -48.67
N ASP A 490 6.41 -21.95 -48.34
CA ASP A 490 5.54 -23.12 -48.33
C ASP A 490 4.43 -22.99 -49.40
N LYS A 491 4.79 -23.33 -50.64
CA LYS A 491 3.82 -23.66 -51.70
C LYS A 491 3.19 -25.02 -51.39
N ALA A 492 2.32 -25.07 -50.37
CA ALA A 492 1.46 -26.22 -50.14
C ALA A 492 0.11 -26.01 -50.85
N GLU A 493 -0.24 -26.96 -51.70
CA GLU A 493 -1.37 -26.93 -52.63
C GLU A 493 -2.74 -26.83 -51.91
N GLY A 494 -3.49 -25.75 -52.16
CA GLY A 494 -4.91 -25.66 -51.82
C GLY A 494 -5.44 -24.26 -51.48
N LYS A 495 -5.93 -23.53 -52.49
CA LYS A 495 -6.71 -22.26 -52.39
C LYS A 495 -6.01 -21.09 -51.66
N GLN A 496 -4.96 -20.53 -52.27
CA GLN A 496 -4.49 -19.18 -51.93
C GLN A 496 -5.35 -18.09 -52.58
N PHE A 497 -5.38 -16.90 -51.98
CA PHE A 497 -5.89 -15.68 -52.62
C PHE A 497 -5.03 -15.36 -53.84
N ARG A 498 -5.64 -15.02 -54.98
CA ARG A 498 -4.88 -14.48 -56.12
C ARG A 498 -4.30 -13.12 -55.74
N ASP A 499 -3.15 -12.74 -56.30
CA ASP A 499 -2.50 -11.45 -55.98
C ASP A 499 -3.41 -10.24 -56.18
N VAL A 500 -4.26 -10.29 -57.22
CA VAL A 500 -5.26 -9.26 -57.51
C VAL A 500 -6.32 -9.19 -56.42
N ASP A 501 -6.87 -10.34 -56.00
CA ASP A 501 -7.90 -10.42 -54.95
C ASP A 501 -7.32 -10.04 -53.58
N LYS A 502 -6.06 -10.41 -53.31
CA LYS A 502 -5.30 -10.00 -52.12
C LYS A 502 -5.19 -8.48 -52.06
N LYS A 503 -4.69 -7.85 -53.13
CA LYS A 503 -4.54 -6.40 -53.20
C LYS A 503 -5.89 -5.69 -53.05
N GLU A 504 -6.92 -6.17 -53.75
CA GLU A 504 -8.28 -5.64 -53.65
C GLU A 504 -8.83 -5.68 -52.22
N LEU A 505 -8.58 -6.77 -51.48
CA LEU A 505 -9.00 -6.91 -50.08
C LEU A 505 -8.23 -5.95 -49.17
N LEU A 506 -6.90 -5.91 -49.27
CA LEU A 506 -6.06 -5.07 -48.41
C LEU A 506 -6.32 -3.58 -48.63
N ASP A 507 -6.46 -3.14 -49.89
CA ASP A 507 -6.79 -1.75 -50.23
C ASP A 507 -8.18 -1.37 -49.70
N TRP A 508 -9.16 -2.28 -49.77
CA TRP A 508 -10.48 -2.08 -49.18
C TRP A 508 -10.41 -1.93 -47.65
N ILE A 509 -9.75 -2.86 -46.95
CA ILE A 509 -9.58 -2.79 -45.48
C ILE A 509 -8.92 -1.46 -45.07
N LYS A 510 -7.84 -1.06 -45.77
CA LYS A 510 -7.12 0.18 -45.47
C LYS A 510 -7.98 1.42 -45.70
N THR A 511 -8.81 1.41 -46.74
CA THR A 511 -9.74 2.50 -47.04
C THR A 511 -10.85 2.59 -46.00
N THR A 512 -11.46 1.45 -45.63
CA THR A 512 -12.55 1.38 -44.64
C THR A 512 -12.10 1.79 -43.24
N LEU A 513 -10.93 1.34 -42.78
CA LEU A 513 -10.41 1.69 -41.46
C LEU A 513 -9.77 3.08 -41.41
N GLY A 514 -9.33 3.60 -42.57
CA GLY A 514 -8.66 4.89 -42.71
C GLY A 514 -7.15 4.83 -42.41
N SER A 515 -6.41 5.73 -43.04
CA SER A 515 -4.94 5.83 -42.93
C SER A 515 -4.43 6.21 -41.54
N VAL A 516 -5.30 6.75 -40.68
CA VAL A 516 -4.98 7.11 -39.30
C VAL A 516 -4.86 5.86 -38.43
N LYS A 517 -5.77 4.89 -38.61
CA LYS A 517 -5.80 3.63 -37.87
C LYS A 517 -4.81 2.60 -38.44
N VAL A 518 -4.64 2.59 -39.76
CA VAL A 518 -3.78 1.63 -40.47
C VAL A 518 -2.82 2.39 -41.39
N PHE A 519 -1.61 2.65 -40.89
CA PHE A 519 -0.57 3.31 -41.68
C PHE A 519 -0.06 2.38 -42.78
N ASP A 520 0.22 1.12 -42.43
CA ASP A 520 0.63 0.07 -43.36
C ASP A 520 -0.21 -1.20 -43.20
N ILE A 521 -0.32 -1.99 -44.28
CA ILE A 521 -1.10 -3.22 -44.29
C ILE A 521 -0.39 -4.32 -45.08
N ALA A 522 -0.30 -5.50 -44.49
CA ALA A 522 0.33 -6.66 -45.11
C ALA A 522 -0.59 -7.89 -45.02
N GLY A 523 -0.64 -8.68 -46.08
CA GLY A 523 -1.37 -9.96 -46.10
C GLY A 523 -0.40 -11.14 -46.07
N ASN A 524 -0.59 -12.06 -45.12
CA ASN A 524 0.22 -13.26 -44.95
C ASN A 524 -0.64 -14.54 -44.93
N HIS A 525 0.03 -15.68 -45.11
CA HIS A 525 -0.56 -17.01 -44.98
C HIS A 525 0.06 -17.71 -43.78
N ARG A 526 -0.73 -17.97 -42.73
CA ARG A 526 -0.22 -18.65 -41.53
C ARG A 526 -1.29 -19.51 -40.84
N PRO A 527 -0.93 -20.69 -40.32
CA PRO A 527 -1.82 -21.48 -39.47
C PRO A 527 -1.93 -20.81 -38.09
N SER A 528 -2.84 -19.85 -37.96
CA SER A 528 -3.07 -19.06 -36.75
C SER A 528 -4.57 -18.94 -36.49
N GLU A 529 -4.96 -18.97 -35.22
CA GLU A 529 -6.34 -18.79 -34.78
C GLU A 529 -6.79 -17.32 -34.87
N HIS A 530 -5.85 -16.40 -35.13
CA HIS A 530 -6.13 -14.97 -35.18
C HIS A 530 -6.31 -14.46 -36.63
N PRO A 531 -7.41 -13.73 -36.92
CA PRO A 531 -7.67 -13.20 -38.26
C PRO A 531 -6.71 -12.07 -38.65
N VAL A 532 -6.26 -11.27 -37.67
CA VAL A 532 -5.34 -10.16 -37.86
C VAL A 532 -4.36 -10.06 -36.69
N MET A 533 -3.26 -9.35 -36.90
CA MET A 533 -2.30 -8.97 -35.86
C MET A 533 -1.84 -7.53 -36.12
N LEU A 534 -1.78 -6.71 -35.07
CA LEU A 534 -1.36 -5.32 -35.17
C LEU A 534 0.08 -5.16 -34.66
N THR A 535 0.94 -4.46 -35.39
CA THR A 535 2.29 -4.12 -34.92
C THR A 535 2.52 -2.62 -35.00
N ILE A 536 3.53 -2.13 -34.27
CA ILE A 536 3.96 -0.73 -34.27
C ILE A 536 5.42 -0.71 -34.67
N LYS A 537 5.75 0.04 -35.74
CA LYS A 537 7.08 0.01 -36.37
C LYS A 537 8.22 0.50 -35.47
N HIS A 538 7.94 1.47 -34.60
CA HIS A 538 8.99 2.16 -33.84
C HIS A 538 9.27 1.56 -32.46
N GLU A 539 8.27 1.17 -31.67
CA GLU A 539 8.39 0.26 -30.50
C GLU A 539 6.99 0.05 -29.88
N MET A 540 6.47 -1.18 -29.82
CA MET A 540 5.13 -1.45 -29.24
C MET A 540 5.05 -1.04 -27.76
N GLY A 541 6.10 -1.32 -26.99
CA GLY A 541 6.08 -1.05 -25.55
C GLY A 541 6.07 0.44 -25.20
N ALA A 542 6.76 1.27 -25.99
CA ALA A 542 6.71 2.72 -25.83
C ALA A 542 5.30 3.26 -26.11
N ALA A 543 4.62 2.74 -27.14
CA ALA A 543 3.25 3.10 -27.45
C ALA A 543 2.28 2.79 -26.29
N ARG A 544 2.36 1.57 -25.72
CA ARG A 544 1.58 1.19 -24.54
C ARG A 544 1.85 2.10 -23.34
N HIS A 545 3.11 2.47 -23.11
CA HIS A 545 3.47 3.38 -22.03
C HIS A 545 2.85 4.77 -22.20
N LEU A 546 2.98 5.39 -23.39
CA LEU A 546 2.43 6.71 -23.69
C LEU A 546 0.89 6.78 -23.57
N LEU A 547 0.20 5.69 -23.93
CA LEU A 547 -1.25 5.57 -23.76
C LEU A 547 -1.65 5.49 -22.28
N ARG A 548 -0.89 4.74 -21.46
CA ARG A 548 -1.14 4.61 -20.01
C ARG A 548 -0.89 5.91 -19.25
N THR A 549 0.14 6.67 -19.60
CA THR A 549 0.48 7.94 -18.92
C THR A 549 -0.46 9.08 -19.29
N GLY A 550 -1.28 8.91 -20.34
CA GLY A 550 -2.21 9.93 -20.82
C GLY A 550 -1.53 11.09 -21.56
N GLU A 551 -0.23 10.96 -21.88
CA GLU A 551 0.48 11.87 -22.78
C GLU A 551 -0.13 11.84 -24.18
N ILE A 552 -0.67 10.69 -24.57
CA ILE A 552 -1.53 10.53 -25.74
C ILE A 552 -2.97 10.30 -25.28
N LYS A 553 -3.86 11.25 -25.62
CA LYS A 553 -5.27 11.21 -25.20
C LYS A 553 -6.10 10.26 -26.07
N ASP A 554 -5.92 10.35 -27.38
CA ASP A 554 -6.74 9.68 -28.38
C ASP A 554 -5.92 8.88 -29.40
N MET A 555 -6.56 7.84 -29.96
CA MET A 555 -6.03 6.95 -31.00
C MET A 555 -5.53 7.69 -32.25
N GLU A 556 -5.98 8.92 -32.49
CA GLU A 556 -5.61 9.74 -33.66
C GLU A 556 -4.14 10.19 -33.65
N HIS A 557 -3.46 10.11 -32.51
CA HIS A 557 -2.01 10.34 -32.41
C HIS A 557 -1.18 9.07 -32.66
N LEU A 558 -1.79 7.89 -32.84
CA LEU A 558 -1.08 6.65 -33.21
C LEU A 558 -0.49 6.70 -34.62
N VAL A 559 -0.89 7.65 -35.48
CA VAL A 559 -0.27 7.81 -36.81
C VAL A 559 1.24 8.02 -36.68
N PHE A 560 1.67 8.76 -35.64
CA PHE A 560 3.09 8.94 -35.31
C PHE A 560 3.78 7.63 -34.95
N LEU A 561 3.05 6.64 -34.45
CA LEU A 561 3.53 5.31 -34.09
C LEU A 561 3.53 4.33 -35.28
N GLN A 562 2.96 4.73 -36.43
CA GLN A 562 2.97 3.95 -37.68
C GLN A 562 2.47 2.50 -37.50
N PRO A 563 1.18 2.30 -37.15
CA PRO A 563 0.60 0.98 -36.97
C PRO A 563 0.55 0.20 -38.30
N CYS A 564 0.97 -1.06 -38.27
CA CYS A 564 0.90 -1.99 -39.39
C CYS A 564 -0.07 -3.14 -39.07
N LEU A 565 -1.07 -3.34 -39.93
CA LEU A 565 -2.05 -4.40 -39.79
C LEU A 565 -1.67 -5.61 -40.66
N HIS A 566 -1.43 -6.75 -40.02
CA HIS A 566 -1.12 -8.02 -40.67
C HIS A 566 -2.38 -8.87 -40.77
N VAL A 567 -2.84 -9.16 -41.99
CA VAL A 567 -4.08 -9.90 -42.26
C VAL A 567 -3.76 -11.35 -42.61
N ASN A 568 -4.35 -12.31 -41.88
CA ASN A 568 -4.20 -13.73 -42.17
C ASN A 568 -5.18 -14.18 -43.25
N LEU A 569 -4.70 -14.32 -44.47
CA LEU A 569 -5.50 -14.69 -45.65
C LEU A 569 -6.01 -16.14 -45.62
N THR A 570 -5.47 -16.98 -44.73
CA THR A 570 -5.96 -18.36 -44.56
C THR A 570 -7.17 -18.44 -43.62
N HIS A 571 -7.37 -17.43 -42.78
CA HIS A 571 -8.37 -17.45 -41.72
C HIS A 571 -9.81 -17.44 -42.28
N PRO A 572 -10.73 -18.30 -41.79
CA PRO A 572 -12.10 -18.38 -42.29
C PRO A 572 -12.85 -17.05 -42.27
N LEU A 573 -12.71 -16.26 -41.19
CA LEU A 573 -13.34 -14.93 -41.10
C LEU A 573 -12.87 -13.97 -42.20
N ILE A 574 -11.60 -13.99 -42.58
CA ILE A 574 -11.07 -13.11 -43.64
C ILE A 574 -11.57 -13.55 -45.02
N LYS A 575 -11.69 -14.86 -45.26
CA LYS A 575 -12.29 -15.40 -46.49
C LYS A 575 -13.78 -15.04 -46.60
N SER A 576 -14.52 -15.16 -45.49
CA SER A 576 -15.92 -14.75 -45.42
C SER A 576 -16.08 -13.25 -45.62
N LEU A 577 -15.22 -12.43 -44.99
CA LEU A 577 -15.21 -10.97 -45.14
C LEU A 577 -14.99 -10.55 -46.61
N TYR A 578 -14.06 -11.19 -47.32
CA TYR A 578 -13.84 -10.91 -48.74
C TYR A 578 -15.09 -11.17 -49.61
N THR A 579 -15.87 -12.20 -49.27
CA THR A 579 -17.14 -12.48 -49.97
C THR A 579 -18.22 -11.47 -49.55
N MET A 580 -18.31 -11.19 -48.25
CA MET A 580 -19.32 -10.34 -47.65
C MET A 580 -19.22 -8.89 -48.10
N LYS A 581 -18.02 -8.37 -48.37
CA LYS A 581 -17.84 -7.00 -48.88
C LYS A 581 -18.62 -6.72 -50.17
N ARG A 582 -19.00 -7.76 -50.93
CA ARG A 582 -19.81 -7.64 -52.16
C ARG A 582 -21.29 -7.91 -51.92
N THR A 583 -21.64 -8.78 -50.97
CA THR A 583 -23.04 -9.19 -50.73
C THR A 583 -23.74 -8.34 -49.68
N ASP A 584 -23.02 -7.90 -48.65
CA ASP A 584 -23.51 -7.07 -47.55
C ASP A 584 -22.40 -6.11 -47.07
N PRO A 585 -22.19 -4.99 -47.77
CA PRO A 585 -21.09 -4.07 -47.49
C PRO A 585 -21.16 -3.46 -46.09
N LYS A 586 -22.36 -3.14 -45.58
CA LYS A 586 -22.54 -2.49 -44.29
C LYS A 586 -22.07 -3.38 -43.14
N THR A 587 -22.51 -4.64 -43.12
CA THR A 587 -22.08 -5.61 -42.11
C THR A 587 -20.60 -5.94 -42.25
N ALA A 588 -20.06 -5.98 -43.49
CA ALA A 588 -18.64 -6.19 -43.72
C ALA A 588 -17.77 -5.06 -43.13
N GLU A 589 -18.21 -3.80 -43.25
CA GLU A 589 -17.54 -2.63 -42.67
C GLU A 589 -17.53 -2.67 -41.13
N LEU A 590 -18.66 -3.02 -40.52
CA LEU A 590 -18.75 -3.20 -39.07
C LEU A 590 -17.88 -4.37 -38.59
N LEU A 591 -17.86 -5.48 -39.33
CA LEU A 591 -17.08 -6.66 -38.99
C LEU A 591 -15.57 -6.37 -39.04
N ILE A 592 -15.07 -5.67 -40.06
CA ILE A 592 -13.63 -5.33 -40.12
C ILE A 592 -13.25 -4.32 -39.03
N ALA A 593 -14.14 -3.37 -38.70
CA ALA A 593 -13.94 -2.47 -37.56
C ALA A 593 -13.83 -3.26 -36.24
N GLN A 594 -14.73 -4.22 -36.00
CA GLN A 594 -14.68 -5.07 -34.82
C GLN A 594 -13.42 -5.97 -34.78
N ILE A 595 -13.02 -6.54 -35.93
CA ILE A 595 -11.77 -7.33 -36.03
C ILE A 595 -10.56 -6.46 -35.69
N TYR A 596 -10.54 -5.20 -36.12
CA TYR A 596 -9.50 -4.25 -35.78
C TYR A 596 -9.50 -3.86 -34.29
N ASP A 597 -10.68 -3.61 -33.70
CA ASP A 597 -10.80 -3.30 -32.27
C ASP A 597 -10.33 -4.49 -31.40
N ASN A 598 -10.63 -5.73 -31.81
CA ASN A 598 -10.09 -6.94 -31.16
C ASN A 598 -8.55 -7.01 -31.25
N ALA A 599 -7.97 -6.56 -32.36
CA ALA A 599 -6.52 -6.46 -32.52
C ALA A 599 -5.90 -5.40 -31.58
N LEU A 600 -6.62 -4.29 -31.33
CA LEU A 600 -6.20 -3.28 -30.36
C LEU A 600 -6.24 -3.79 -28.92
N ILE A 601 -7.22 -4.63 -28.57
CA ILE A 601 -7.27 -5.28 -27.26
C ILE A 601 -6.08 -6.22 -27.09
N THR A 602 -5.88 -7.12 -28.05
CA THR A 602 -4.82 -8.13 -27.97
C THR A 602 -3.41 -7.52 -27.99
N SER A 603 -3.23 -6.37 -28.63
CA SER A 603 -1.98 -5.59 -28.60
C SER A 603 -1.83 -4.71 -27.35
N GLY A 604 -2.89 -4.53 -26.55
CA GLY A 604 -2.88 -3.68 -25.36
C GLY A 604 -2.89 -2.17 -25.67
N LEU A 605 -3.42 -1.78 -26.83
CA LEU A 605 -3.51 -0.39 -27.31
C LEU A 605 -4.90 0.22 -27.17
N LEU A 606 -5.94 -0.57 -26.86
CA LEU A 606 -7.29 -0.05 -26.67
C LEU A 606 -7.46 0.62 -25.29
N LYS A 607 -7.86 1.89 -25.27
CA LYS A 607 -8.07 2.68 -24.05
C LYS A 607 -9.54 2.77 -23.63
N ASP A 608 -10.44 2.97 -24.58
CA ASP A 608 -11.89 3.00 -24.36
C ASP A 608 -12.56 1.85 -25.11
N THR A 609 -13.29 1.01 -24.38
CA THR A 609 -14.04 -0.13 -24.91
C THR A 609 -15.47 0.23 -25.30
N SER A 610 -15.96 1.42 -24.97
CA SER A 610 -17.35 1.81 -25.16
C SER A 610 -17.74 1.85 -26.64
N GLY A 611 -16.90 2.47 -27.48
CA GLY A 611 -17.12 2.51 -28.93
C GLY A 611 -17.07 1.12 -29.57
N MET A 612 -16.15 0.25 -29.15
CA MET A 612 -16.11 -1.14 -29.59
C MET A 612 -17.40 -1.89 -29.20
N MET A 613 -17.90 -1.69 -27.98
CA MET A 613 -19.12 -2.34 -27.53
C MET A 613 -20.32 -1.95 -28.42
N GLN A 614 -20.38 -0.69 -28.85
CA GLN A 614 -21.40 -0.25 -29.80
C GLN A 614 -21.25 -0.93 -31.15
N ASN A 615 -20.03 -1.02 -31.70
CA ASN A 615 -19.79 -1.75 -32.96
C ASN A 615 -20.22 -3.22 -32.85
N LEU A 616 -19.93 -3.87 -31.72
CA LEU A 616 -20.31 -5.25 -31.46
C LEU A 616 -21.85 -5.41 -31.38
N ILE A 617 -22.54 -4.46 -30.72
CA ILE A 617 -24.00 -4.40 -30.69
C ILE A 617 -24.57 -4.19 -32.09
N ASP A 618 -23.97 -3.31 -32.89
CA ASP A 618 -24.43 -3.01 -34.24
C ASP A 618 -24.24 -4.22 -35.17
N VAL A 619 -23.09 -4.91 -35.11
CA VAL A 619 -22.86 -6.19 -35.81
C VAL A 619 -23.93 -7.22 -35.40
N TYR A 620 -24.22 -7.32 -34.10
CA TYR A 620 -25.20 -8.28 -33.59
C TYR A 620 -26.64 -7.94 -33.96
N THR A 621 -27.02 -6.66 -33.99
CA THR A 621 -28.36 -6.22 -34.37
C THR A 621 -28.62 -6.36 -35.86
N ASP A 622 -27.61 -6.14 -36.71
CA ASP A 622 -27.69 -6.33 -38.17
C ASP A 622 -27.66 -7.82 -38.58
N MET A 623 -27.37 -8.77 -37.67
CA MET A 623 -27.49 -10.21 -37.99
C MET A 623 -28.94 -10.61 -38.31
N PRO A 624 -29.15 -11.57 -39.24
CA PRO A 624 -30.47 -12.13 -39.51
C PRO A 624 -31.16 -12.62 -38.21
N PRO A 625 -32.49 -12.44 -38.05
CA PRO A 625 -33.18 -12.73 -36.78
C PRO A 625 -32.95 -14.14 -36.23
N VAL A 626 -32.89 -15.14 -37.13
CA VAL A 626 -32.64 -16.55 -36.78
C VAL A 626 -31.21 -16.74 -36.27
N THR A 627 -30.23 -16.14 -36.95
CA THR A 627 -28.83 -16.15 -36.53
C THR A 627 -28.65 -15.42 -35.22
N ARG A 628 -29.31 -14.27 -35.04
CA ARG A 628 -29.28 -13.50 -33.81
C ARG A 628 -29.80 -14.33 -32.63
N ALA A 629 -30.97 -14.95 -32.77
CA ALA A 629 -31.55 -15.83 -31.74
C ALA A 629 -30.65 -17.02 -31.40
N TYR A 630 -30.04 -17.65 -32.41
CA TYR A 630 -29.09 -18.75 -32.20
C TYR A 630 -27.82 -18.27 -31.50
N THR A 631 -27.26 -17.12 -31.89
CA THR A 631 -26.09 -16.52 -31.24
C THR A 631 -26.41 -16.09 -29.82
N THR A 632 -27.60 -15.53 -29.53
CA THR A 632 -28.04 -15.25 -28.14
C THR A 632 -28.06 -16.54 -27.33
N ALA A 633 -28.67 -17.59 -27.87
CA ALA A 633 -28.78 -18.87 -27.18
C ALA A 633 -27.39 -19.50 -26.94
N CYS A 634 -26.49 -19.45 -27.92
CA CYS A 634 -25.10 -19.91 -27.80
C CYS A 634 -24.30 -19.09 -26.79
N VAL A 635 -24.43 -17.76 -26.78
CA VAL A 635 -23.74 -16.88 -25.82
C VAL A 635 -24.30 -17.10 -24.41
N LEU A 636 -25.61 -17.23 -24.24
CA LEU A 636 -26.24 -17.53 -22.94
C LEU A 636 -25.84 -18.91 -22.43
N THR A 637 -25.77 -19.92 -23.30
CA THR A 637 -25.29 -21.27 -22.92
C THR A 637 -23.78 -21.28 -22.66
N THR A 638 -22.97 -20.54 -23.43
CA THR A 638 -21.53 -20.43 -23.18
C THR A 638 -21.24 -19.62 -21.92
N LEU A 639 -22.02 -18.57 -21.63
CA LEU A 639 -21.94 -17.86 -20.36
C LEU A 639 -22.37 -18.74 -19.20
N ALA A 640 -23.41 -19.57 -19.35
CA ALA A 640 -23.77 -20.57 -18.35
C ALA A 640 -22.63 -21.60 -18.15
N VAL A 641 -22.01 -22.07 -19.24
CA VAL A 641 -20.87 -23.00 -19.22
C VAL A 641 -19.58 -22.36 -18.72
N ILE A 642 -19.34 -21.07 -18.96
CA ILE A 642 -18.19 -20.31 -18.40
C ILE A 642 -18.45 -20.01 -16.94
N TYR A 643 -19.69 -19.75 -16.53
CA TYR A 643 -20.07 -19.66 -15.13
C TYR A 643 -19.75 -20.99 -14.45
N ASP A 644 -20.22 -22.10 -15.02
CA ASP A 644 -19.92 -23.45 -14.57
C ASP A 644 -18.39 -23.73 -14.59
N ASN A 645 -17.66 -23.41 -15.67
CA ASN A 645 -16.22 -23.68 -15.81
C ASN A 645 -15.32 -22.77 -14.95
N ALA A 646 -15.72 -21.54 -14.69
CA ALA A 646 -15.05 -20.66 -13.73
C ALA A 646 -15.22 -21.18 -12.28
N LEU A 647 -16.36 -21.84 -12.00
CA LEU A 647 -16.61 -22.63 -10.78
C LEU A 647 -15.78 -23.94 -10.75
N ILE A 648 -15.49 -24.57 -11.90
CA ILE A 648 -14.62 -25.77 -12.02
C ILE A 648 -13.13 -25.44 -11.80
N THR A 649 -12.62 -24.39 -12.45
CA THR A 649 -11.18 -24.07 -12.49
C THR A 649 -10.64 -23.43 -11.21
N SER A 650 -11.52 -22.86 -10.38
CA SER A 650 -11.16 -22.28 -9.08
C SER A 650 -11.03 -23.31 -7.94
N GLY A 651 -11.12 -24.62 -8.24
CA GLY A 651 -11.13 -25.67 -7.21
C GLY A 651 -12.41 -25.70 -6.38
N LEU A 652 -13.37 -24.82 -6.71
CA LEU A 652 -14.64 -24.67 -6.03
C LEU A 652 -15.57 -25.85 -6.30
N LEU A 653 -15.37 -26.74 -7.29
CA LEU A 653 -16.33 -27.84 -7.53
C LEU A 653 -16.55 -28.83 -6.37
N LYS A 654 -15.57 -29.00 -5.47
CA LYS A 654 -15.81 -29.72 -4.21
C LYS A 654 -16.67 -28.90 -3.23
N ASP A 655 -16.50 -27.58 -3.27
CA ASP A 655 -17.24 -26.60 -2.48
C ASP A 655 -18.47 -26.02 -3.18
N THR A 656 -18.83 -26.38 -4.43
CA THR A 656 -20.02 -25.84 -5.14
C THR A 656 -21.17 -26.80 -5.17
N SER A 657 -20.91 -28.11 -5.05
CA SER A 657 -21.93 -28.97 -4.46
C SER A 657 -22.27 -28.40 -3.08
N GLY A 658 -21.28 -28.12 -2.24
CA GLY A 658 -21.45 -27.47 -0.94
C GLY A 658 -22.06 -26.06 -1.00
N MET A 659 -21.71 -25.19 -1.95
CA MET A 659 -22.13 -23.79 -2.03
C MET A 659 -23.45 -23.64 -2.75
N MET A 660 -23.72 -24.43 -3.79
CA MET A 660 -25.05 -24.52 -4.40
C MET A 660 -26.00 -25.22 -3.45
N GLN A 661 -25.55 -26.25 -2.72
CA GLN A 661 -26.31 -26.81 -1.59
C GLN A 661 -26.50 -25.75 -0.51
N ASN A 662 -25.48 -24.99 -0.09
CA ASN A 662 -25.63 -23.91 0.90
C ASN A 662 -26.54 -22.78 0.39
N LEU A 663 -26.56 -22.46 -0.90
CA LEU A 663 -27.45 -21.45 -1.47
C LEU A 663 -28.89 -21.98 -1.59
N ILE A 664 -29.04 -23.26 -1.95
CA ILE A 664 -30.32 -23.96 -1.94
C ILE A 664 -30.82 -24.06 -0.50
N ASP A 665 -29.99 -24.44 0.45
CA ASP A 665 -30.25 -24.56 1.89
C ASP A 665 -30.63 -23.18 2.45
N VAL A 666 -29.84 -22.13 2.16
CA VAL A 666 -30.17 -20.74 2.53
C VAL A 666 -31.50 -20.31 1.91
N TYR A 667 -31.82 -20.70 0.67
CA TYR A 667 -33.09 -20.39 0.01
C TYR A 667 -34.27 -21.25 0.51
N THR A 668 -34.05 -22.50 0.91
CA THR A 668 -35.08 -23.37 1.46
C THR A 668 -35.40 -22.99 2.90
N ASP A 669 -34.38 -22.59 3.66
CA ASP A 669 -34.47 -22.10 5.04
C ASP A 669 -35.02 -20.68 5.09
N MET A 670 -35.04 -19.95 3.97
CA MET A 670 -35.67 -18.63 3.92
C MET A 670 -37.15 -18.73 4.31
N PRO A 671 -37.60 -17.88 5.25
CA PRO A 671 -39.00 -17.74 5.60
C PRO A 671 -39.87 -17.42 4.36
N PRO A 672 -41.13 -17.87 4.33
CA PRO A 672 -41.95 -17.82 3.11
C PRO A 672 -42.12 -16.43 2.50
N VAL A 673 -42.31 -15.39 3.31
CA VAL A 673 -42.56 -14.03 2.80
C VAL A 673 -41.26 -13.41 2.28
N THR A 674 -40.17 -13.55 3.05
CA THR A 674 -38.82 -13.13 2.65
C THR A 674 -38.39 -13.82 1.36
N ARG A 675 -38.63 -15.14 1.24
CA ARG A 675 -38.33 -15.92 0.04
C ARG A 675 -39.12 -15.42 -1.16
N ALA A 676 -40.43 -15.23 -1.01
CA ALA A 676 -41.28 -14.77 -2.10
C ALA A 676 -40.85 -13.38 -2.62
N TYR A 677 -40.58 -12.44 -1.71
CA TYR A 677 -40.19 -11.09 -2.08
C TYR A 677 -38.80 -11.04 -2.74
N THR A 678 -37.79 -11.67 -2.15
CA THR A 678 -36.43 -11.72 -2.72
C THR A 678 -36.42 -12.42 -4.09
N THR A 679 -37.20 -13.50 -4.25
CA THR A 679 -37.38 -14.18 -5.54
C THR A 679 -38.00 -13.25 -6.58
N ALA A 680 -39.06 -12.53 -6.23
CA ALA A 680 -39.69 -11.56 -7.14
C ALA A 680 -38.70 -10.46 -7.57
N CYS A 681 -37.85 -10.00 -6.66
CA CYS A 681 -36.86 -8.98 -6.98
C CYS A 681 -35.79 -9.49 -7.96
N VAL A 682 -35.26 -10.70 -7.72
CA VAL A 682 -34.29 -11.34 -8.62
C VAL A 682 -34.92 -11.63 -9.98
N LEU A 683 -36.14 -12.17 -10.03
CA LEU A 683 -36.84 -12.48 -11.28
C LEU A 683 -37.16 -11.24 -12.11
N THR A 684 -37.59 -10.14 -11.47
CA THR A 684 -37.88 -8.89 -12.19
C THR A 684 -36.61 -8.24 -12.74
N THR A 685 -35.51 -8.23 -11.98
CA THR A 685 -34.21 -7.77 -12.49
C THR A 685 -33.69 -8.68 -13.60
N LEU A 686 -33.85 -9.99 -13.49
CA LEU A 686 -33.48 -10.95 -14.54
C LEU A 686 -34.31 -10.74 -15.82
N ALA A 687 -35.62 -10.53 -15.69
CA ALA A 687 -36.50 -10.25 -16.83
C ALA A 687 -36.12 -8.95 -17.56
N VAL A 688 -35.61 -7.95 -16.83
CA VAL A 688 -35.06 -6.72 -17.42
C VAL A 688 -33.72 -6.96 -18.08
N GLN A 689 -32.83 -7.73 -17.45
CA GLN A 689 -31.51 -8.02 -18.00
C GLN A 689 -31.57 -8.89 -19.27
N LEU A 690 -32.57 -9.76 -19.36
CA LEU A 690 -32.83 -10.62 -20.52
C LEU A 690 -33.69 -9.93 -21.59
N ASP A 691 -33.96 -8.63 -21.45
CA ASP A 691 -34.79 -7.82 -22.34
C ASP A 691 -36.23 -8.35 -22.57
N PHE A 692 -36.74 -9.21 -21.66
CA PHE A 692 -38.15 -9.62 -21.68
C PHE A 692 -39.08 -8.46 -21.30
N ILE A 693 -38.63 -7.56 -20.43
CA ILE A 693 -39.39 -6.41 -19.94
C ILE A 693 -38.45 -5.21 -19.83
N THR A 694 -38.79 -4.04 -20.37
CA THR A 694 -37.94 -2.85 -20.18
C THR A 694 -38.20 -2.18 -18.81
N PRO A 695 -37.25 -1.45 -18.21
CA PRO A 695 -37.47 -0.74 -16.95
C PRO A 695 -38.68 0.22 -16.98
N PHE A 696 -38.99 0.76 -18.16
CA PHE A 696 -40.17 1.61 -18.41
C PHE A 696 -41.51 0.89 -18.22
N HIS A 697 -41.55 -0.45 -18.21
CA HIS A 697 -42.76 -1.20 -17.90
C HIS A 697 -42.97 -1.41 -16.39
N LEU A 698 -41.91 -1.26 -15.59
CA LEU A 698 -41.90 -1.59 -14.16
C LEU A 698 -42.07 -0.36 -13.26
N TYR A 699 -41.65 0.82 -13.72
CA TYR A 699 -41.64 2.01 -12.89
C TYR A 699 -43.03 2.47 -12.44
N PHE A 700 -43.05 3.12 -11.27
CA PHE A 700 -44.24 3.72 -10.69
C PHE A 700 -44.67 4.94 -11.49
N ASN A 701 -45.90 4.89 -12.00
CA ASN A 701 -46.51 6.01 -12.71
C ASN A 701 -48.01 6.04 -12.41
N TRP A 702 -48.42 7.01 -11.58
CA TRP A 702 -49.80 7.16 -11.15
C TRP A 702 -50.77 7.33 -12.33
N GLU A 703 -50.37 8.11 -13.34
CA GLU A 703 -51.20 8.37 -14.50
C GLU A 703 -51.44 7.10 -15.33
N LEU A 704 -50.41 6.28 -15.55
CA LEU A 704 -50.56 5.01 -16.27
C LEU A 704 -51.36 3.97 -15.48
N ILE A 705 -51.25 3.97 -14.16
CA ILE A 705 -52.01 3.06 -13.28
C ILE A 705 -53.49 3.38 -13.37
N VAL A 706 -53.88 4.66 -13.20
CA VAL A 706 -55.29 5.05 -13.15
C VAL A 706 -55.91 5.20 -14.54
N LYS A 707 -55.21 5.82 -15.50
CA LYS A 707 -55.78 6.11 -16.83
C LYS A 707 -55.64 4.96 -17.82
N ARG A 708 -54.66 4.06 -17.65
CA ARG A 708 -54.39 2.94 -18.58
C ARG A 708 -54.48 1.56 -17.93
N TYR A 709 -55.02 1.47 -16.70
CA TYR A 709 -55.24 0.22 -15.97
C TYR A 709 -53.97 -0.64 -15.79
N GLN A 710 -52.79 -0.01 -15.71
CA GLN A 710 -51.51 -0.71 -15.56
C GLN A 710 -51.21 -1.07 -14.09
N PHE A 711 -52.12 -1.79 -13.45
CA PHE A 711 -52.09 -2.05 -12.00
C PHE A 711 -50.86 -2.84 -11.52
N TRP A 712 -50.22 -3.62 -12.37
CA TRP A 712 -48.99 -4.35 -12.02
C TRP A 712 -47.87 -3.42 -11.54
N ARG A 713 -47.86 -2.14 -11.97
CA ARG A 713 -46.89 -1.12 -11.55
C ARG A 713 -46.93 -0.81 -10.06
N LEU A 714 -48.06 -1.08 -9.40
CA LEU A 714 -48.19 -0.97 -7.93
C LEU A 714 -47.30 -1.98 -7.20
N LEU A 715 -46.97 -3.12 -7.85
CA LEU A 715 -46.14 -4.17 -7.27
C LEU A 715 -44.73 -4.18 -7.87
N THR A 716 -44.60 -4.07 -9.19
CA THR A 716 -43.31 -4.20 -9.88
C THR A 716 -42.32 -3.09 -9.51
N SER A 717 -42.81 -1.91 -9.14
CA SER A 717 -41.99 -0.79 -8.71
C SER A 717 -41.25 -1.04 -7.39
N PHE A 718 -41.72 -2.00 -6.57
CA PHE A 718 -41.06 -2.45 -5.34
C PHE A 718 -40.07 -3.60 -5.57
N CYS A 719 -40.12 -4.25 -6.72
CA CYS A 719 -39.32 -5.45 -7.00
C CYS A 719 -38.04 -5.13 -7.80
N PHE A 720 -37.96 -3.98 -8.47
CA PHE A 720 -36.82 -3.64 -9.30
C PHE A 720 -35.76 -2.79 -8.57
N PHE A 721 -34.53 -3.31 -8.50
CA PHE A 721 -33.39 -2.67 -7.83
C PHE A 721 -32.28 -2.19 -8.80
N GLY A 722 -32.56 -2.13 -10.10
CA GLY A 722 -31.57 -1.80 -11.14
C GLY A 722 -30.95 -3.03 -11.79
N SER A 723 -29.93 -2.82 -12.63
CA SER A 723 -29.17 -3.86 -13.32
C SER A 723 -28.24 -4.62 -12.38
N PHE A 724 -27.82 -5.83 -12.77
CA PHE A 724 -26.85 -6.60 -11.99
C PHE A 724 -25.53 -5.83 -11.84
N GLY A 725 -25.13 -5.59 -10.60
CA GLY A 725 -23.93 -4.85 -10.25
C GLY A 725 -23.79 -4.71 -8.73
N PHE A 726 -22.79 -3.94 -8.30
CA PHE A 726 -22.49 -3.76 -6.87
C PHE A 726 -23.68 -3.16 -6.09
N SER A 727 -24.38 -2.19 -6.67
CA SER A 727 -25.57 -1.56 -6.06
C SER A 727 -26.74 -2.55 -5.89
N PHE A 728 -27.01 -3.38 -6.89
CA PHE A 728 -28.05 -4.42 -6.82
C PHE A 728 -27.73 -5.45 -5.73
N MET A 729 -26.49 -5.96 -5.72
CA MET A 729 -26.06 -6.94 -4.71
C MET A 729 -26.20 -6.39 -3.29
N PHE A 730 -25.78 -5.14 -3.07
CA PHE A 730 -25.90 -4.49 -1.76
C PHE A 730 -27.37 -4.35 -1.35
N ASN A 731 -28.23 -3.81 -2.23
CA ASN A 731 -29.66 -3.70 -1.93
C ASN A 731 -30.32 -5.07 -1.66
N MET A 732 -29.91 -6.10 -2.38
CA MET A 732 -30.43 -7.46 -2.17
C MET A 732 -29.99 -8.05 -0.83
N ILE A 733 -28.72 -7.90 -0.45
CA ILE A 733 -28.20 -8.38 0.84
C ILE A 733 -28.94 -7.71 2.00
N PHE A 734 -29.13 -6.39 1.94
CA PHE A 734 -29.87 -5.67 2.98
C PHE A 734 -31.34 -6.07 3.01
N THR A 735 -31.98 -6.19 1.85
CA THR A 735 -33.36 -6.63 1.75
C THR A 735 -33.55 -8.02 2.35
N TYR A 736 -32.78 -9.00 1.88
CA TYR A 736 -32.79 -10.37 2.40
C TYR A 736 -32.56 -10.40 3.91
N ARG A 737 -31.47 -9.79 4.39
CA ARG A 737 -31.07 -9.85 5.80
C ARG A 737 -32.13 -9.25 6.72
N TYR A 738 -32.60 -8.04 6.43
CA TYR A 738 -33.53 -7.35 7.34
C TYR A 738 -34.98 -7.81 7.17
N CYS A 739 -35.38 -8.30 6.00
CA CYS A 739 -36.64 -9.05 5.86
C CYS A 739 -36.65 -10.29 6.77
N MET A 740 -35.61 -11.13 6.66
CA MET A 740 -35.50 -12.37 7.44
C MET A 740 -35.48 -12.10 8.95
N MET A 741 -34.64 -11.14 9.39
CA MET A 741 -34.55 -10.79 10.81
C MET A 741 -35.85 -10.20 11.37
N LEU A 742 -36.68 -9.56 10.54
CA LEU A 742 -38.00 -9.12 10.95
C LEU A 742 -39.00 -10.28 11.01
N GLU A 743 -39.07 -11.11 9.97
CA GLU A 743 -40.02 -12.23 9.86
C GLU A 743 -39.82 -13.27 10.98
N GLU A 744 -38.57 -13.66 11.25
CA GLU A 744 -38.23 -14.65 12.28
C GLU A 744 -38.03 -14.02 13.66
N GLY A 745 -37.43 -12.83 13.73
CA GLY A 745 -37.07 -12.19 14.99
C GLY A 745 -38.23 -11.41 15.59
N SER A 746 -38.59 -10.30 14.95
CA SER A 746 -39.58 -9.34 15.49
C SER A 746 -41.02 -9.87 15.43
N PHE A 747 -41.38 -10.58 14.36
CA PHE A 747 -42.73 -11.12 14.18
C PHE A 747 -42.87 -12.58 14.60
N ARG A 748 -41.75 -13.29 14.87
CA ARG A 748 -41.70 -14.66 15.41
C ARG A 748 -42.59 -15.65 14.66
N GLY A 749 -42.62 -15.58 13.33
CA GLY A 749 -43.44 -16.48 12.52
C GLY A 749 -44.94 -16.15 12.49
N ARG A 750 -45.40 -15.03 13.08
CA ARG A 750 -46.74 -14.46 12.81
C ARG A 750 -46.75 -13.84 11.41
N ARG A 751 -46.86 -14.70 10.40
CA ARG A 751 -46.73 -14.36 8.99
C ARG A 751 -47.76 -13.30 8.59
N ALA A 752 -48.99 -13.40 9.09
CA ALA A 752 -50.04 -12.42 8.81
C ALA A 752 -49.70 -11.00 9.31
N ASP A 753 -49.13 -10.88 10.50
CA ASP A 753 -48.73 -9.58 11.08
C ASP A 753 -47.56 -8.96 10.28
N PHE A 754 -46.63 -9.79 9.81
CA PHE A 754 -45.50 -9.37 8.97
C PHE A 754 -45.96 -8.92 7.57
N VAL A 755 -46.86 -9.68 6.93
CA VAL A 755 -47.46 -9.30 5.65
C VAL A 755 -48.29 -8.02 5.78
N TYR A 756 -48.97 -7.83 6.91
CA TYR A 756 -49.72 -6.59 7.17
C TYR A 756 -48.80 -5.37 7.27
N MET A 757 -47.62 -5.49 7.90
CA MET A 757 -46.59 -4.45 7.88
C MET A 757 -46.13 -4.15 6.44
N PHE A 758 -45.89 -5.18 5.61
CA PHE A 758 -45.51 -5.00 4.20
C PHE A 758 -46.55 -4.19 3.43
N LEU A 759 -47.84 -4.54 3.58
CA LEU A 759 -48.95 -3.87 2.91
C LEU A 759 -49.11 -2.42 3.37
N LEU A 760 -49.02 -2.16 4.68
CA LEU A 760 -49.14 -0.81 5.23
C LEU A 760 -47.97 0.08 4.81
N GLY A 761 -46.74 -0.44 4.89
CA GLY A 761 -45.54 0.25 4.44
C GLY A 761 -45.58 0.55 2.94
N GLY A 762 -45.96 -0.45 2.12
CA GLY A 762 -46.13 -0.27 0.68
C GLY A 762 -47.22 0.74 0.32
N GLY A 763 -48.35 0.70 1.02
CA GLY A 763 -49.46 1.66 0.83
C GLY A 763 -49.06 3.09 1.17
N LEU A 764 -48.34 3.30 2.28
CA LEU A 764 -47.81 4.61 2.65
C LEU A 764 -46.79 5.12 1.61
N MET A 765 -45.93 4.24 1.12
CA MET A 765 -44.96 4.58 0.07
C MET A 765 -45.59 4.90 -1.28
N ILE A 766 -46.67 4.22 -1.66
CA ILE A 766 -47.45 4.57 -2.86
C ILE A 766 -48.05 5.96 -2.70
N LEU A 767 -48.62 6.27 -1.53
CA LEU A 767 -49.22 7.58 -1.24
C LEU A 767 -48.15 8.69 -1.32
N CYS A 768 -46.98 8.48 -0.71
CA CYS A 768 -45.85 9.41 -0.82
C CYS A 768 -45.32 9.51 -2.27
N GLY A 769 -45.24 8.38 -2.98
CA GLY A 769 -44.76 8.29 -4.36
C GLY A 769 -45.57 9.12 -5.35
N ILE A 770 -46.87 9.33 -5.10
CA ILE A 770 -47.74 10.21 -5.90
C ILE A 770 -47.25 11.68 -5.86
N PHE A 771 -46.75 12.14 -4.71
CA PHE A 771 -46.33 13.53 -4.53
C PHE A 771 -44.85 13.77 -4.91
N VAL A 772 -43.99 12.76 -4.73
CA VAL A 772 -42.53 12.89 -4.88
C VAL A 772 -42.03 12.53 -6.30
N GLN A 773 -42.92 12.10 -7.21
CA GLN A 773 -42.59 11.71 -8.59
C GLN A 773 -41.48 10.65 -8.70
N MET A 774 -41.50 9.68 -7.77
CA MET A 774 -40.48 8.62 -7.71
C MET A 774 -40.79 7.51 -8.71
N VAL A 775 -39.73 7.03 -9.38
CA VAL A 775 -39.82 6.06 -10.48
C VAL A 775 -39.75 4.63 -9.94
N PHE A 776 -38.94 4.33 -8.92
CA PHE A 776 -38.84 3.00 -8.31
C PHE A 776 -38.89 3.10 -6.78
N LEU A 777 -39.60 2.17 -6.13
CA LEU A 777 -39.93 2.21 -4.70
C LEU A 777 -39.16 1.16 -3.89
N GLY A 778 -38.50 0.19 -4.54
CA GLY A 778 -37.80 -0.93 -3.88
C GLY A 778 -36.74 -0.49 -2.87
N GLN A 779 -35.86 0.45 -3.23
CA GLN A 779 -34.81 0.95 -2.32
C GLN A 779 -35.37 1.63 -1.07
N ALA A 780 -36.37 2.51 -1.24
CA ALA A 780 -37.03 3.15 -0.11
C ALA A 780 -37.66 2.10 0.83
N PHE A 781 -38.26 1.05 0.24
CA PHE A 781 -38.85 -0.07 0.97
C PHE A 781 -37.81 -0.84 1.79
N THR A 782 -36.64 -1.14 1.23
CA THR A 782 -35.53 -1.75 1.98
C THR A 782 -35.11 -0.89 3.17
N ILE A 783 -34.98 0.44 2.99
CA ILE A 783 -34.61 1.35 4.07
C ILE A 783 -35.68 1.40 5.17
N MET A 784 -36.97 1.30 4.83
CA MET A 784 -38.04 1.19 5.82
C MET A 784 -37.90 -0.07 6.68
N LEU A 785 -37.60 -1.23 6.07
CA LEU A 785 -37.38 -2.48 6.80
C LEU A 785 -36.17 -2.38 7.74
N VAL A 786 -35.06 -1.82 7.25
CA VAL A 786 -33.85 -1.57 8.04
C VAL A 786 -34.18 -0.65 9.22
N TYR A 787 -34.97 0.40 9.00
CA TYR A 787 -35.39 1.32 10.04
C TYR A 787 -36.20 0.61 11.13
N ILE A 788 -37.27 -0.11 10.77
CA ILE A 788 -38.14 -0.80 11.73
C ILE A 788 -37.32 -1.81 12.56
N TRP A 789 -36.47 -2.59 11.89
CA TRP A 789 -35.60 -3.55 12.58
C TRP A 789 -34.63 -2.85 13.53
N SER A 790 -33.99 -1.76 13.09
CA SER A 790 -33.01 -1.03 13.91
C SER A 790 -33.62 -0.44 15.19
N ARG A 791 -34.86 0.04 15.11
CA ARG A 791 -35.59 0.62 16.25
C ARG A 791 -36.06 -0.43 17.25
N ARG A 792 -36.42 -1.62 16.77
CA ARG A 792 -36.78 -2.77 17.61
C ARG A 792 -35.56 -3.44 18.27
N ASN A 793 -34.34 -3.17 17.80
CA ASN A 793 -33.11 -3.78 18.30
C ASN A 793 -32.05 -2.74 18.74
N PRO A 794 -32.36 -1.82 19.68
CA PRO A 794 -31.53 -0.64 19.94
C PRO A 794 -30.13 -0.92 20.52
N HIS A 795 -29.94 -2.07 21.16
CA HIS A 795 -28.70 -2.42 21.86
C HIS A 795 -27.71 -3.24 21.03
N ILE A 796 -28.07 -3.66 19.81
CA ILE A 796 -27.18 -4.43 18.95
C ILE A 796 -26.08 -3.53 18.40
N GLN A 797 -24.82 -3.94 18.59
CA GLN A 797 -23.65 -3.29 18.02
C GLN A 797 -23.44 -3.75 16.58
N MET A 798 -23.24 -2.79 15.68
CA MET A 798 -23.09 -3.01 14.25
C MET A 798 -21.68 -2.59 13.82
N ASN A 799 -21.03 -3.45 13.05
CA ASN A 799 -19.75 -3.16 12.41
C ASN A 799 -19.98 -3.01 10.90
N PHE A 800 -19.65 -1.84 10.35
CA PHE A 800 -19.78 -1.53 8.93
C PHE A 800 -18.40 -1.63 8.25
N PHE A 801 -18.21 -2.69 7.45
CA PHE A 801 -16.97 -3.04 6.73
C PHE A 801 -15.68 -3.10 7.60
N GLY A 802 -15.82 -3.28 8.92
CA GLY A 802 -14.67 -3.32 9.85
C GLY A 802 -14.00 -1.95 10.09
N VAL A 803 -14.59 -0.86 9.58
CA VAL A 803 -14.03 0.51 9.68
C VAL A 803 -14.78 1.34 10.72
N LEU A 804 -16.11 1.16 10.83
CA LEU A 804 -16.98 1.93 11.73
C LEU A 804 -17.83 1.00 12.60
N SER A 805 -17.88 1.28 13.90
CA SER A 805 -18.73 0.58 14.88
C SER A 805 -19.78 1.53 15.48
N PHE A 806 -21.05 1.17 15.42
CA PHE A 806 -22.17 1.98 15.95
C PHE A 806 -23.36 1.11 16.38
N THR A 807 -24.31 1.65 17.14
CA THR A 807 -25.52 0.91 17.56
C THR A 807 -26.59 0.88 16.46
N ALA A 808 -27.39 -0.19 16.42
CA ALA A 808 -28.37 -0.43 15.36
C ALA A 808 -29.24 0.79 14.97
N PRO A 809 -29.76 1.64 15.89
CA PRO A 809 -30.59 2.79 15.51
C PRO A 809 -29.93 3.80 14.56
N TYR A 810 -28.60 3.82 14.48
CA TYR A 810 -27.85 4.67 13.56
C TYR A 810 -27.69 4.07 12.16
N LEU A 811 -28.02 2.79 11.97
CA LEU A 811 -27.81 2.09 10.70
C LEU A 811 -28.51 2.77 9.49
N PRO A 812 -29.80 3.16 9.55
CA PRO A 812 -30.45 3.82 8.41
C PRO A 812 -29.75 5.13 8.02
N TRP A 813 -29.20 5.85 9.00
CA TRP A 813 -28.48 7.11 8.78
C TRP A 813 -27.10 6.90 8.17
N VAL A 814 -26.40 5.84 8.58
CA VAL A 814 -25.13 5.45 7.97
C VAL A 814 -25.33 5.01 6.52
N LEU A 815 -26.40 4.26 6.22
CA LEU A 815 -26.75 3.89 4.85
C LEU A 815 -27.09 5.10 3.99
N LEU A 816 -27.84 6.07 4.52
CA LEU A 816 -28.12 7.33 3.83
C LEU A 816 -26.83 8.11 3.52
N LEU A 817 -25.89 8.21 4.47
CA LEU A 817 -24.60 8.87 4.24
C LEU A 817 -23.78 8.15 3.15
N PHE A 818 -23.78 6.82 3.16
CA PHE A 818 -23.07 6.02 2.15
C PHE A 818 -23.72 6.13 0.76
N SER A 819 -25.06 6.14 0.71
CA SER A 819 -25.86 6.37 -0.49
C SER A 819 -25.53 7.73 -1.12
N LEU A 820 -25.40 8.78 -0.31
CA LEU A 820 -24.94 10.10 -0.73
C LEU A 820 -23.52 10.09 -1.30
N LEU A 821 -22.58 9.35 -0.68
CA LEU A 821 -21.20 9.22 -1.17
C LEU A 821 -21.13 8.48 -2.52
N LEU A 822 -22.06 7.56 -2.78
CA LEU A 822 -22.18 6.86 -4.06
C LEU A 822 -22.92 7.67 -5.14
N GLY A 823 -23.37 8.90 -4.82
CA GLY A 823 -24.08 9.77 -5.75
C GLY A 823 -25.56 9.44 -5.95
N ASN A 824 -26.17 8.64 -5.05
CA ASN A 824 -27.60 8.32 -5.10
C ASN A 824 -28.46 9.48 -4.57
N ASN A 825 -29.74 9.47 -4.93
CA ASN A 825 -30.70 10.47 -4.47
C ASN A 825 -31.16 10.19 -3.02
N ALA A 826 -30.73 11.04 -2.08
CA ALA A 826 -31.07 10.90 -0.65
C ALA A 826 -32.57 10.97 -0.33
N ILE A 827 -33.40 11.54 -1.21
CA ILE A 827 -34.85 11.62 -1.01
C ILE A 827 -35.46 10.21 -0.88
N VAL A 828 -34.92 9.23 -1.61
CA VAL A 828 -35.34 7.81 -1.55
C VAL A 828 -35.19 7.29 -0.12
N ASP A 829 -34.01 7.52 0.48
CA ASP A 829 -33.65 7.00 1.80
C ASP A 829 -34.43 7.72 2.90
N PHE A 830 -34.58 9.04 2.81
CA PHE A 830 -35.41 9.82 3.74
C PHE A 830 -36.86 9.35 3.76
N MET A 831 -37.44 9.06 2.59
CA MET A 831 -38.81 8.55 2.49
C MET A 831 -38.94 7.18 3.15
N GLY A 832 -37.98 6.28 2.95
CA GLY A 832 -37.91 4.99 3.62
C GLY A 832 -37.87 5.12 5.15
N ILE A 833 -37.01 6.02 5.66
CA ILE A 833 -36.89 6.33 7.09
C ILE A 833 -38.20 6.89 7.64
N ALA A 834 -38.84 7.84 6.94
CA ALA A 834 -40.09 8.44 7.38
C ALA A 834 -41.24 7.43 7.44
N CYS A 835 -41.37 6.58 6.43
CA CYS A 835 -42.39 5.52 6.40
C CYS A 835 -42.16 4.50 7.54
N GLY A 836 -40.90 4.11 7.76
CA GLY A 836 -40.54 3.18 8.83
C GLY A 836 -40.79 3.77 10.21
N HIS A 837 -40.49 5.07 10.39
CA HIS A 837 -40.78 5.80 11.62
C HIS A 837 -42.28 5.87 11.91
N PHE A 838 -43.09 6.16 10.89
CA PHE A 838 -44.53 6.23 11.03
C PHE A 838 -45.13 4.89 11.46
N TYR A 839 -44.73 3.78 10.80
CA TYR A 839 -45.18 2.44 11.20
C TYR A 839 -44.71 2.10 12.63
N PHE A 840 -43.42 2.28 12.93
CA PHE A 840 -42.87 1.99 14.26
C PHE A 840 -43.55 2.82 15.36
N PHE A 841 -43.85 4.10 15.08
CA PHE A 841 -44.56 4.94 16.02
C PHE A 841 -45.95 4.39 16.32
N LEU A 842 -46.72 4.01 15.30
CA LEU A 842 -48.08 3.51 15.47
C LEU A 842 -48.17 2.13 16.15
N GLU A 843 -47.22 1.23 15.87
CA GLU A 843 -47.23 -0.12 16.43
C GLU A 843 -46.50 -0.21 17.79
N ASP A 844 -45.34 0.43 17.93
CA ASP A 844 -44.42 0.18 19.04
C ASP A 844 -44.36 1.33 20.06
N VAL A 845 -44.87 2.53 19.74
CA VAL A 845 -44.81 3.71 20.63
C VAL A 845 -46.18 4.18 21.09
N PHE A 846 -47.09 4.44 20.15
CA PHE A 846 -48.42 5.01 20.40
C PHE A 846 -49.26 4.18 21.38
N PRO A 847 -49.30 2.84 21.31
CA PRO A 847 -50.09 2.03 22.27
C PRO A 847 -49.63 2.15 23.73
N TYR A 848 -48.37 2.54 23.95
CA TYR A 848 -47.77 2.64 25.28
C TYR A 848 -47.78 4.06 25.87
N GLN A 849 -48.36 5.04 25.16
CA GLN A 849 -48.54 6.40 25.68
C GLN A 849 -49.76 6.50 26.60
N GLN A 850 -49.80 7.49 27.49
CA GLN A 850 -51.00 7.78 28.28
C GLN A 850 -52.13 8.17 27.31
N HIS A 851 -53.16 7.32 27.16
CA HIS A 851 -54.25 7.34 26.16
C HIS A 851 -53.94 6.67 24.78
N GLY A 852 -52.90 5.86 24.70
CA GLY A 852 -52.58 5.06 23.52
C GLY A 852 -53.62 3.97 23.22
N MET A 853 -53.94 3.78 21.94
CA MET A 853 -54.74 2.63 21.48
C MET A 853 -53.99 1.89 20.37
N ARG A 854 -54.18 0.57 20.29
CA ARG A 854 -53.59 -0.23 19.21
C ARG A 854 -54.42 -0.07 17.93
N LEU A 855 -53.99 0.85 17.07
CA LEU A 855 -54.67 1.17 15.80
C LEU A 855 -54.43 0.12 14.70
N LEU A 856 -53.28 -0.56 14.75
CA LEU A 856 -52.88 -1.54 13.73
C LEU A 856 -53.29 -2.95 14.20
N VAL A 857 -54.47 -3.38 13.76
CA VAL A 857 -54.98 -4.74 14.01
C VAL A 857 -54.99 -5.52 12.70
N THR A 858 -54.22 -6.59 12.63
CA THR A 858 -54.17 -7.48 11.47
C THR A 858 -55.55 -8.05 11.15
N PRO A 859 -56.08 -7.85 9.92
CA PRO A 859 -57.38 -8.37 9.53
C PRO A 859 -57.47 -9.89 9.63
N GLY A 860 -58.62 -10.42 10.08
CA GLY A 860 -58.82 -11.86 10.29
C GLY A 860 -58.66 -12.70 9.02
N TRP A 861 -59.00 -12.17 7.85
CA TRP A 861 -58.81 -12.85 6.56
C TRP A 861 -57.32 -13.07 6.23
N LEU A 862 -56.44 -12.18 6.68
CA LEU A 862 -55.01 -12.29 6.45
C LEU A 862 -54.37 -13.32 7.38
N LYS A 863 -54.86 -13.41 8.62
CA LYS A 863 -54.51 -14.50 9.56
C LYS A 863 -54.92 -15.86 9.02
N TRP A 864 -56.13 -15.96 8.46
CA TRP A 864 -56.61 -17.18 7.82
C TRP A 864 -55.78 -17.60 6.59
N LEU A 865 -55.27 -16.64 5.82
CA LEU A 865 -54.50 -16.90 4.60
C LEU A 865 -53.03 -17.25 4.87
N CYS A 866 -52.40 -16.58 5.84
CA CYS A 866 -50.95 -16.61 6.02
C CYS A 866 -50.47 -17.45 7.21
N ASP A 867 -51.28 -17.61 8.26
CA ASP A 867 -50.91 -18.37 9.45
C ASP A 867 -51.43 -19.82 9.37
N GLU A 868 -50.62 -20.78 9.80
CA GLU A 868 -51.07 -22.18 9.96
C GLU A 868 -52.11 -22.25 11.09
N ARG A 869 -53.17 -23.07 10.93
CA ARG A 869 -54.25 -23.21 11.93
C ARG A 869 -53.63 -23.51 13.30
N GLN A 870 -53.86 -22.62 14.27
CA GLN A 870 -53.51 -22.89 15.67
C GLN A 870 -54.25 -24.14 16.15
N ALA A 871 -53.54 -25.05 16.82
CA ALA A 871 -54.17 -26.15 17.54
C ALA A 871 -55.12 -25.59 18.60
N GLU A 872 -56.30 -26.17 18.75
CA GLU A 872 -57.26 -25.80 19.80
C GLU A 872 -56.57 -25.88 21.18
N PRO A 873 -56.91 -24.97 22.11
CA PRO A 873 -56.37 -25.06 23.46
C PRO A 873 -56.81 -26.39 24.09
N VAL A 874 -55.86 -27.08 24.72
CA VAL A 874 -56.09 -28.36 25.40
C VAL A 874 -57.23 -28.19 26.43
N PRO A 875 -58.26 -29.09 26.42
CA PRO A 875 -59.35 -29.07 27.39
C PRO A 875 -58.83 -29.02 28.82
N GLU A 876 -59.54 -28.34 29.74
CA GLU A 876 -59.08 -28.15 31.13
C GLU A 876 -58.73 -29.45 31.85
N GLU A 877 -59.37 -30.56 31.47
CA GLU A 877 -59.19 -31.89 32.04
C GLU A 877 -57.83 -32.54 31.68
N GLU A 878 -57.18 -32.08 30.60
CA GLU A 878 -55.88 -32.59 30.12
C GLU A 878 -54.70 -31.67 30.48
N ARG A 879 -54.94 -30.61 31.27
CA ARG A 879 -53.89 -29.68 31.70
C ARG A 879 -53.12 -30.26 32.91
N PRO A 880 -51.79 -30.44 32.84
CA PRO A 880 -51.00 -30.87 33.98
C PRO A 880 -51.08 -29.83 35.12
N GLY A 881 -51.51 -30.27 36.30
CA GLY A 881 -51.75 -29.40 37.44
C GLY A 881 -50.50 -28.68 37.94
N GLY A 882 -50.63 -27.38 38.20
CA GLY A 882 -49.63 -26.60 38.95
C GLY A 882 -49.18 -25.30 38.30
N PHE A 883 -49.62 -24.97 37.08
CA PHE A 883 -49.32 -23.69 36.44
C PHE A 883 -50.60 -22.86 36.25
N GLY A 884 -50.58 -21.62 36.73
CA GLY A 884 -51.56 -20.61 36.35
C GLY A 884 -51.34 -20.25 34.89
N TRP A 885 -52.01 -20.97 34.00
CA TRP A 885 -52.11 -20.61 32.58
C TRP A 885 -52.96 -19.35 32.53
N GLY A 886 -52.28 -18.20 32.51
CA GLY A 886 -52.91 -16.88 32.52
C GLY A 886 -54.11 -16.84 31.61
N VAL A 887 -55.28 -16.83 32.23
CA VAL A 887 -56.51 -16.38 31.61
C VAL A 887 -56.48 -14.88 31.85
N ASP A 888 -56.15 -14.12 30.81
CA ASP A 888 -56.51 -12.72 30.80
C ASP A 888 -58.05 -12.70 30.69
N GLU A 889 -58.71 -12.37 31.80
CA GLU A 889 -60.12 -11.96 31.81
C GLU A 889 -60.26 -10.67 31.00
N GLU A 890 -61.16 -10.70 30.02
CA GLU A 890 -61.82 -9.63 29.24
C GLU A 890 -61.16 -8.25 29.07
#